data_AF-A0A661APB2-F1
#
_entry.id   AF-A0A661APB2-F1
#
_cell.length_a   1.000
_cell.length_b   1.000
_cell.length_c   1.000
_cell.angle_alpha   90.00
_cell.angle_beta   90.00
_cell.angle_gamma   90.00
#
_symmetry.space_group_name_H-M   'P 1'
#
loop_
_entity.id
_entity.type
_entity.pdbx_description
1 polymer ?
#
loop_
_entity_poly.entity_id
_entity_poly.type
_entity_poly.pdbx_seq_one_letter_code
_entity_poly.pdbx_strand_id
1 'polypeptide(L)'
;MFILLFSISIDSILAENGIYSPGFEWNRAWSRFPSPEDMPFILPFFIDLYRKPLYVHRFTLSKANTIEHYLSDSIMSKNRNSIYNILNLIGVDMMVEGFRNYGANLSEKKIDLYSAIKMVYSTGNGQMNTITFGGAYPDTENPIRKRIEKVPLKIRGVLSNLIYNTLDGYMWIEKSWRNLPAGTRERILLEKDLDMTISDGSKYYPEIDDAEKFTDHASFYYGAMKVASAVEMAGFELKNLNVKLKEDIIFETPLGEIALLGIKSGKYSFNNPFIIIDFGGNDTYKGRVGANSFINPVSVIIELGGNDKYVSNDTLIPTQGSGICGVGVLLDMSGNDEYTGGKQSQGYGFFGVGILADLSGSDRYKGWTQTQGCGYRGIGMLLDAEGDDEYRSYGNSQGDGEIGGIGLLADRQGNDFYYAEPYSSVYDRGDYHSKHRINSNNSQGFGGGRRADGSDGHSWAGGLGMLIDISGNDRYVSGNWSLGTGYWFGTGILYDGGGNDHYRSCYFTQGSGAHFCIGALIDENGNDKHELFETAGAALGFGWDWTFAYFYDGGGNDKYNMKKISIGVAEIRSIALFIEAGGDDEYRISDHGLRLGACDKRNSYYEPSKISPYHFYGKNYGVFLDLGGNDKYSVEFFKNNKKWYQPENDLVNIRANNIGIGIDTALTPSP
;
A
#
# COMPACT_ATOMS: atom_id res chain seq x y z
N MET A 1 -15.33 10.42 19.31
CA MET A 1 -16.70 10.95 19.55
C MET A 1 -17.12 11.90 18.43
N PHE A 2 -16.27 12.86 18.03
CA PHE A 2 -16.48 13.74 16.86
C PHE A 2 -16.77 12.98 15.55
N ILE A 3 -15.98 11.98 15.17
CA ILE A 3 -16.19 11.16 13.95
C ILE A 3 -17.55 10.43 13.94
N LEU A 4 -18.04 10.04 15.12
CA LEU A 4 -19.32 9.32 15.25
C LEU A 4 -20.49 10.29 15.02
N LEU A 5 -20.35 11.54 15.49
CA LEU A 5 -21.30 12.63 15.24
C LEU A 5 -21.24 13.10 13.77
N PHE A 6 -20.04 13.21 13.19
CA PHE A 6 -19.83 13.62 11.81
C PHE A 6 -20.44 12.63 10.79
N SER A 7 -20.22 11.32 10.95
CA SER A 7 -20.86 10.37 10.04
C SER A 7 -22.40 10.37 10.18
N ILE A 8 -22.91 10.60 11.40
CA ILE A 8 -24.35 10.70 11.66
C ILE A 8 -24.92 11.97 11.00
N SER A 9 -24.15 13.07 10.96
CA SER A 9 -24.59 14.29 10.28
C SER A 9 -24.60 14.12 8.76
N ILE A 10 -23.60 13.49 8.15
CA ILE A 10 -23.59 13.20 6.70
C ILE A 10 -24.74 12.27 6.30
N ASP A 11 -24.96 11.18 7.05
CA ASP A 11 -26.12 10.28 6.84
C ASP A 11 -27.44 11.05 6.85
N SER A 12 -27.58 11.99 7.79
CA SER A 12 -28.79 12.81 7.94
C SER A 12 -28.96 13.78 6.76
N ILE A 13 -27.89 14.46 6.34
CA ILE A 13 -27.89 15.34 5.16
C ILE A 13 -28.27 14.56 3.91
N LEU A 14 -27.70 13.38 3.70
CA LEU A 14 -28.04 12.53 2.54
C LEU A 14 -29.51 12.09 2.57
N ALA A 15 -30.00 11.64 3.72
CA ALA A 15 -31.39 11.20 3.88
C ALA A 15 -32.41 12.33 3.63
N GLU A 16 -32.17 13.53 4.17
CA GLU A 16 -33.00 14.73 3.91
C GLU A 16 -33.07 15.08 2.42
N ASN A 17 -32.09 14.64 1.64
CA ASN A 17 -31.97 14.86 0.22
C ASN A 17 -32.36 13.66 -0.65
N GLY A 18 -33.02 12.66 -0.05
CA GLY A 18 -33.55 11.50 -0.78
C GLY A 18 -32.52 10.42 -1.09
N ILE A 19 -31.31 10.51 -0.54
CA ILE A 19 -30.25 9.52 -0.68
C ILE A 19 -30.27 8.64 0.57
N TYR A 20 -30.95 7.51 0.49
CA TYR A 20 -31.08 6.56 1.59
C TYR A 20 -30.22 5.33 1.34
N SER A 21 -29.48 4.89 2.37
CA SER A 21 -28.66 3.69 2.33
C SER A 21 -27.76 3.64 1.07
N PRO A 22 -26.75 4.52 0.96
CA PRO A 22 -25.93 4.67 -0.25
C PRO A 22 -25.03 3.46 -0.56
N GLY A 23 -25.28 2.29 0.03
CA GLY A 23 -24.58 1.05 -0.28
C GLY A 23 -25.03 0.40 -1.58
N PHE A 24 -24.12 -0.35 -2.18
CA PHE A 24 -24.43 -1.21 -3.32
C PHE A 24 -25.04 -2.53 -2.86
N GLU A 25 -26.17 -2.86 -3.48
CA GLU A 25 -26.82 -4.15 -3.34
C GLU A 25 -26.90 -4.79 -4.72
N TRP A 26 -26.68 -6.10 -4.78
CA TRP A 26 -26.75 -6.86 -6.02
C TRP A 26 -27.65 -8.07 -5.85
N ASN A 27 -28.15 -8.57 -6.98
CA ASN A 27 -29.03 -9.73 -7.02
C ASN A 27 -28.40 -10.81 -7.91
N ARG A 28 -28.25 -12.03 -7.37
CA ARG A 28 -27.72 -13.18 -8.12
C ARG A 28 -28.55 -13.55 -9.36
N ALA A 29 -29.81 -13.11 -9.44
CA ALA A 29 -30.65 -13.28 -10.62
C ALA A 29 -30.33 -12.28 -11.76
N TRP A 30 -29.50 -11.26 -11.52
CA TRP A 30 -29.07 -10.33 -12.55
C TRP A 30 -28.06 -10.99 -13.49
N SER A 31 -28.49 -11.29 -14.70
CA SER A 31 -27.61 -11.74 -15.77
C SER A 31 -26.51 -10.71 -16.04
N ARG A 32 -25.29 -11.20 -16.28
CA ARG A 32 -24.10 -10.41 -16.67
C ARG A 32 -23.59 -9.39 -15.64
N PHE A 33 -24.11 -9.38 -14.42
CA PHE A 33 -23.54 -8.58 -13.34
C PHE A 33 -22.32 -9.31 -12.75
N PRO A 34 -21.14 -8.67 -12.64
CA PRO A 34 -19.99 -9.28 -11.99
C PRO A 34 -20.20 -9.22 -10.48
N SER A 35 -20.69 -10.31 -9.91
CA SER A 35 -20.96 -10.42 -8.47
C SER A 35 -19.64 -10.39 -7.68
N PRO A 36 -19.47 -9.47 -6.70
CA PRO A 36 -18.30 -9.46 -5.83
C PRO A 36 -18.09 -10.80 -5.10
N GLU A 37 -19.16 -11.52 -4.78
CA GLU A 37 -19.10 -12.80 -4.05
C GLU A 37 -18.50 -13.94 -4.87
N ASP A 38 -18.47 -13.81 -6.19
CA ASP A 38 -17.93 -14.83 -7.10
C ASP A 38 -16.57 -14.40 -7.69
N MET A 39 -16.07 -13.21 -7.32
CA MET A 39 -14.80 -12.68 -7.83
C MET A 39 -13.61 -13.27 -7.05
N PRO A 40 -12.66 -13.95 -7.70
CA PRO A 40 -11.46 -14.44 -7.04
C PRO A 40 -10.65 -13.30 -6.41
N PHE A 41 -9.96 -13.59 -5.31
CA PHE A 41 -9.05 -12.70 -4.57
C PHE A 41 -9.71 -11.50 -3.89
N ILE A 42 -11.05 -11.44 -3.84
CA ILE A 42 -11.76 -10.38 -3.13
C ILE A 42 -11.30 -10.32 -1.66
N LEU A 43 -10.90 -9.14 -1.19
CA LEU A 43 -10.45 -8.97 0.19
C LEU A 43 -11.64 -9.05 1.17
N PRO A 44 -11.46 -9.65 2.37
CA PRO A 44 -12.55 -9.89 3.32
C PRO A 44 -13.45 -8.68 3.64
N PHE A 45 -12.83 -7.51 3.86
CA PHE A 45 -13.55 -6.30 4.25
C PHE A 45 -14.31 -5.62 3.08
N PHE A 46 -13.95 -5.93 1.83
CA PHE A 46 -14.39 -5.17 0.66
C PHE A 46 -15.92 -5.14 0.56
N ILE A 47 -16.56 -6.32 0.66
CA ILE A 47 -18.01 -6.47 0.53
C ILE A 47 -18.76 -5.63 1.57
N ASP A 48 -18.24 -5.57 2.79
CA ASP A 48 -18.86 -4.82 3.88
C ASP A 48 -18.76 -3.31 3.66
N LEU A 49 -17.59 -2.81 3.22
CA LEU A 49 -17.44 -1.41 2.85
C LEU A 49 -18.29 -1.07 1.62
N TYR A 50 -18.37 -1.95 0.63
CA TYR A 50 -19.15 -1.71 -0.58
C TYR A 50 -20.67 -1.67 -0.32
N ARG A 51 -21.14 -2.43 0.69
CA ARG A 51 -22.51 -2.36 1.20
C ARG A 51 -22.75 -1.21 2.19
N LYS A 52 -21.71 -0.72 2.86
CA LYS A 52 -21.77 0.39 3.84
C LYS A 52 -20.68 1.43 3.55
N PRO A 53 -20.75 2.14 2.41
CA PRO A 53 -19.63 2.91 1.89
C PRO A 53 -19.19 4.07 2.79
N LEU A 54 -20.09 4.64 3.58
CA LEU A 54 -19.73 5.68 4.56
C LEU A 54 -18.80 5.17 5.68
N TYR A 55 -18.59 3.86 5.82
CA TYR A 55 -17.61 3.31 6.74
C TYR A 55 -16.18 3.42 6.22
N VAL A 56 -15.97 3.76 4.94
CA VAL A 56 -14.64 3.96 4.35
C VAL A 56 -13.84 5.00 5.14
N HIS A 57 -14.43 6.13 5.51
CA HIS A 57 -13.75 7.15 6.31
C HIS A 57 -13.25 6.60 7.66
N ARG A 58 -14.12 5.90 8.41
CA ARG A 58 -13.74 5.27 9.69
C ARG A 58 -12.72 4.14 9.50
N PHE A 59 -12.86 3.39 8.42
CA PHE A 59 -11.93 2.34 8.05
C PHE A 59 -10.55 2.94 7.83
N THR A 60 -10.42 4.03 7.06
CA THR A 60 -9.16 4.72 6.82
C THR A 60 -8.57 5.29 8.11
N LEU A 61 -9.36 6.03 8.87
CA LEU A 61 -8.91 6.63 10.13
C LEU A 61 -8.36 5.59 11.11
N SER A 62 -8.91 4.37 11.16
CA SER A 62 -8.36 3.34 12.05
C SER A 62 -6.92 2.95 11.66
N LYS A 63 -6.55 3.04 10.37
CA LYS A 63 -5.21 2.73 9.86
C LYS A 63 -4.29 3.91 10.10
N ALA A 64 -4.72 5.13 9.80
CA ALA A 64 -3.99 6.35 10.14
C ALA A 64 -3.64 6.40 11.65
N ASN A 65 -4.63 6.15 12.53
CA ASN A 65 -4.38 6.05 13.97
C ASN A 65 -3.41 4.92 14.35
N THR A 66 -3.38 3.82 13.59
CA THR A 66 -2.43 2.72 13.82
C THR A 66 -1.01 3.17 13.43
N ILE A 67 -0.86 3.86 12.30
CA ILE A 67 0.41 4.42 11.84
C ILE A 67 0.92 5.46 12.85
N GLU A 68 0.14 6.49 13.15
CA GLU A 68 0.54 7.54 14.10
C GLU A 68 0.90 6.95 15.48
N HIS A 69 0.14 5.96 15.96
CA HIS A 69 0.46 5.32 17.23
C HIS A 69 1.78 4.54 17.17
N TYR A 70 1.92 3.62 16.21
CA TYR A 70 3.02 2.67 16.22
C TYR A 70 4.32 3.21 15.62
N LEU A 71 4.26 4.16 14.68
CA LEU A 71 5.47 4.86 14.19
C LEU A 71 5.90 6.00 15.11
N SER A 72 5.12 6.33 16.15
CA SER A 72 5.60 7.30 17.13
C SER A 72 6.83 6.79 17.88
N ASP A 73 7.80 7.69 17.97
CA ASP A 73 9.10 7.51 18.61
C ASP A 73 8.98 6.97 20.06
N SER A 74 7.93 7.45 20.77
CA SER A 74 7.61 7.06 22.14
C SER A 74 7.14 5.61 22.28
N ILE A 75 6.48 5.06 21.26
CA ILE A 75 5.96 3.69 21.24
C ILE A 75 7.02 2.74 20.71
N MET A 76 7.70 3.09 19.62
CA MET A 76 8.76 2.27 19.02
C MET A 76 9.87 1.96 20.03
N SER A 77 10.38 2.99 20.73
CA SER A 77 11.46 2.84 21.71
C SER A 77 11.06 2.01 22.95
N LYS A 78 9.80 2.04 23.37
CA LYS A 78 9.30 1.37 24.58
C LYS A 78 8.83 -0.06 24.36
N ASN A 79 7.99 -0.28 23.35
CA ASN A 79 7.27 -1.54 23.17
C ASN A 79 7.96 -2.49 22.19
N ARG A 80 8.75 -1.97 21.25
CA ARG A 80 9.57 -2.74 20.28
C ARG A 80 8.76 -3.81 19.52
N ASN A 81 7.53 -3.47 19.17
CA ASN A 81 6.60 -4.33 18.45
C ASN A 81 5.74 -3.56 17.44
N SER A 82 6.14 -2.35 17.07
CA SER A 82 5.45 -1.45 16.17
C SER A 82 5.35 -2.00 14.76
N ILE A 83 6.46 -2.43 14.16
CA ILE A 83 6.47 -2.98 12.79
C ILE A 83 5.61 -4.25 12.74
N TYR A 84 5.71 -5.08 13.78
CA TYR A 84 4.86 -6.26 13.93
C TYR A 84 3.36 -5.90 14.01
N ASN A 85 2.98 -4.89 14.79
CA ASN A 85 1.58 -4.51 14.94
C ASN A 85 1.02 -3.87 13.67
N ILE A 86 1.81 -3.06 12.96
CA ILE A 86 1.45 -2.50 11.65
C ILE A 86 1.24 -3.64 10.64
N LEU A 87 2.19 -4.58 10.54
CA LEU A 87 2.08 -5.76 9.69
C LEU A 87 0.80 -6.57 10.00
N ASN A 88 0.48 -6.75 11.27
CA ASN A 88 -0.72 -7.48 11.66
C ASN A 88 -2.01 -6.71 11.30
N LEU A 89 -2.17 -5.50 11.83
CA LEU A 89 -3.44 -4.76 11.81
C LEU A 89 -3.79 -4.20 10.43
N ILE A 90 -2.78 -3.87 9.62
CA ILE A 90 -2.97 -3.26 8.30
C ILE A 90 -2.70 -4.27 7.18
N GLY A 91 -1.80 -5.24 7.39
CA GLY A 91 -1.47 -6.27 6.41
C GLY A 91 -2.28 -7.55 6.60
N VAL A 92 -1.90 -8.37 7.59
CA VAL A 92 -2.40 -9.74 7.76
C VAL A 92 -3.91 -9.78 8.02
N ASP A 93 -4.42 -8.96 8.94
CA ASP A 93 -5.85 -8.91 9.29
C ASP A 93 -6.71 -8.47 8.09
N MET A 94 -6.16 -7.67 7.18
CA MET A 94 -6.86 -7.23 5.96
C MET A 94 -6.81 -8.29 4.85
N MET A 95 -5.83 -9.19 4.89
CA MET A 95 -5.59 -10.18 3.85
C MET A 95 -6.23 -11.54 4.14
N VAL A 96 -6.25 -11.96 5.42
CA VAL A 96 -6.82 -13.25 5.85
C VAL A 96 -7.70 -13.08 7.09
N GLU A 97 -8.84 -13.78 7.10
CA GLU A 97 -9.72 -13.77 8.27
C GLU A 97 -9.24 -14.73 9.37
N GLY A 98 -9.57 -14.41 10.63
CA GLY A 98 -9.52 -15.36 11.74
C GLY A 98 -8.16 -15.55 12.40
N PHE A 99 -7.10 -14.86 11.95
CA PHE A 99 -5.82 -14.86 12.62
C PHE A 99 -5.85 -13.96 13.87
N ARG A 100 -6.37 -14.49 14.99
CA ARG A 100 -6.39 -13.74 16.26
C ARG A 100 -4.99 -13.65 16.85
N ASN A 101 -4.38 -12.48 16.75
CA ASN A 101 -3.00 -12.31 17.15
C ASN A 101 -2.86 -11.80 18.60
N TYR A 102 -2.10 -12.51 19.42
CA TYR A 102 -1.77 -12.15 20.81
C TYR A 102 -0.29 -11.76 21.00
N GLY A 103 0.50 -11.78 19.91
CA GLY A 103 1.95 -11.61 19.91
C GLY A 103 2.64 -12.53 18.89
N ALA A 104 3.83 -12.16 18.42
CA ALA A 104 4.63 -13.00 17.52
C ALA A 104 5.10 -14.32 18.16
N ASN A 105 4.94 -14.47 19.48
CA ASN A 105 5.38 -15.61 20.28
C ASN A 105 6.85 -15.96 19.99
N LEU A 106 7.71 -14.94 20.03
CA LEU A 106 9.16 -15.13 19.93
C LEU A 106 9.62 -16.04 21.09
N SER A 107 10.55 -16.92 20.78
CA SER A 107 11.11 -17.83 21.75
C SER A 107 12.14 -17.13 22.62
N GLU A 108 11.99 -17.23 23.93
CA GLU A 108 12.96 -16.76 24.93
C GLU A 108 14.07 -17.79 25.21
N LYS A 109 14.19 -18.83 24.38
CA LYS A 109 15.13 -19.93 24.61
C LYS A 109 16.56 -19.40 24.59
N LYS A 110 17.24 -19.47 25.73
CA LYS A 110 18.65 -19.11 25.88
C LYS A 110 19.55 -20.16 25.22
N ILE A 111 19.82 -19.98 23.93
CA ILE A 111 20.85 -20.73 23.21
C ILE A 111 22.07 -19.85 22.97
N ASP A 112 23.26 -20.45 22.97
CA ASP A 112 24.49 -19.74 22.64
C ASP A 112 24.61 -19.54 21.12
N LEU A 113 25.40 -18.53 20.71
CA LEU A 113 25.54 -18.15 19.30
C LEU A 113 26.07 -19.29 18.42
N TYR A 114 26.94 -20.16 18.94
CA TYR A 114 27.44 -21.29 18.17
C TYR A 114 26.33 -22.30 17.89
N SER A 115 25.51 -22.61 18.90
CA SER A 115 24.34 -23.46 18.74
C SER A 115 23.32 -22.87 17.76
N ALA A 116 23.07 -21.56 17.79
CA ALA A 116 22.17 -20.89 16.83
C ALA A 116 22.68 -21.01 15.39
N ILE A 117 23.96 -20.70 15.14
CA ILE A 117 24.57 -20.88 13.81
C ILE A 117 24.53 -22.36 13.39
N LYS A 118 24.74 -23.29 14.32
CA LYS A 118 24.65 -24.72 14.04
C LYS A 118 23.26 -25.16 13.60
N MET A 119 22.20 -24.55 14.11
CA MET A 119 20.84 -24.79 13.65
C MET A 119 20.65 -24.33 12.20
N VAL A 120 21.18 -23.17 11.81
CA VAL A 120 21.10 -22.67 10.42
C VAL A 120 21.72 -23.67 9.44
N TYR A 121 22.90 -24.20 9.77
CA TYR A 121 23.55 -25.24 8.97
C TYR A 121 22.71 -26.52 8.89
N SER A 122 22.14 -26.95 10.01
CA SER A 122 21.34 -28.17 10.07
C SER A 122 20.06 -28.05 9.25
N THR A 123 19.42 -26.87 9.25
CA THR A 123 18.20 -26.60 8.48
C THR A 123 18.47 -26.53 6.99
N GLY A 124 19.55 -25.87 6.55
CA GLY A 124 19.88 -25.75 5.13
C GLY A 124 20.56 -26.99 4.52
N ASN A 125 20.39 -28.18 5.11
CA ASN A 125 21.05 -29.43 4.71
C ASN A 125 22.59 -29.36 4.67
N GLY A 126 23.21 -28.43 5.39
CA GLY A 126 24.65 -28.38 5.57
C GLY A 126 25.13 -29.49 6.51
N GLN A 127 26.17 -30.21 6.11
CA GLN A 127 26.83 -31.19 6.99
C GLN A 127 27.96 -30.51 7.76
N MET A 128 27.87 -30.52 9.10
CA MET A 128 29.01 -30.21 9.96
C MET A 128 29.85 -31.47 10.16
N ASN A 129 31.13 -31.40 9.77
CA ASN A 129 32.15 -32.43 9.97
C ASN A 129 31.71 -33.87 9.59
N THR A 130 31.96 -34.26 8.34
CA THR A 130 31.79 -35.66 7.89
C THR A 130 32.97 -36.52 8.31
N ILE A 131 32.68 -37.65 8.98
CA ILE A 131 33.68 -38.66 9.33
C ILE A 131 33.62 -39.79 8.31
N THR A 132 34.68 -39.95 7.52
CA THR A 132 34.89 -41.13 6.66
C THR A 132 36.22 -41.79 6.99
N PHE A 133 36.18 -43.03 7.47
CA PHE A 133 37.31 -43.98 7.56
C PHE A 133 38.62 -43.41 8.15
N GLY A 134 38.56 -42.58 9.20
CA GLY A 134 39.75 -42.14 9.95
C GLY A 134 40.70 -41.17 9.21
N GLY A 135 40.29 -40.61 8.06
CA GLY A 135 41.05 -39.59 7.33
C GLY A 135 40.95 -38.19 7.95
N ALA A 136 41.89 -37.30 7.60
CA ALA A 136 41.81 -35.87 7.94
C ALA A 136 40.63 -35.22 7.19
N TYR A 137 39.83 -34.41 7.89
CA TYR A 137 38.58 -33.83 7.38
C TYR A 137 38.63 -32.28 7.38
N PRO A 138 37.86 -31.64 6.47
CA PRO A 138 37.65 -30.20 6.56
C PRO A 138 36.85 -29.89 7.82
N ASP A 139 37.53 -29.24 8.77
CA ASP A 139 36.97 -28.81 10.03
C ASP A 139 36.08 -27.59 9.80
N THR A 140 34.78 -27.82 9.73
CA THR A 140 33.76 -26.78 9.55
C THR A 140 33.39 -26.08 10.86
N GLU A 141 33.60 -26.74 12.00
CA GLU A 141 33.20 -26.21 13.31
C GLU A 141 34.23 -25.21 13.89
N ASN A 142 35.53 -25.53 13.86
CA ASN A 142 36.54 -24.65 14.47
C ASN A 142 36.66 -23.27 13.81
N PRO A 143 36.55 -23.11 12.48
CA PRO A 143 36.49 -21.80 11.85
C PRO A 143 35.32 -20.96 12.36
N ILE A 144 34.12 -21.57 12.53
CA ILE A 144 32.95 -20.90 13.09
C ILE A 144 33.22 -20.47 14.53
N ARG A 145 33.76 -21.37 15.37
CA ARG A 145 34.10 -21.06 16.78
C ARG A 145 35.11 -19.90 16.87
N LYS A 146 36.19 -19.95 16.09
CA LYS A 146 37.20 -18.87 16.02
C LYS A 146 36.60 -17.55 15.54
N ARG A 147 35.63 -17.60 14.63
CA ARG A 147 34.96 -16.38 14.15
C ARG A 147 33.99 -15.82 15.19
N ILE A 148 33.29 -16.66 15.96
CA ILE A 148 32.48 -16.25 17.12
C ILE A 148 33.33 -15.57 18.19
N GLU A 149 34.59 -15.98 18.40
CA GLU A 149 35.49 -15.31 19.34
C GLU A 149 35.68 -13.83 19.03
N LYS A 150 35.61 -13.44 17.74
CA LYS A 150 35.67 -12.04 17.29
C LYS A 150 34.39 -11.25 17.57
N VAL A 151 33.25 -11.93 17.74
CA VAL A 151 31.96 -11.29 18.04
C VAL A 151 31.96 -10.80 19.49
N PRO A 152 31.72 -9.50 19.76
CA PRO A 152 31.68 -8.97 21.13
C PRO A 152 30.68 -9.70 22.01
N LEU A 153 31.08 -10.05 23.24
CA LEU A 153 30.25 -10.81 24.19
C LEU A 153 28.88 -10.16 24.44
N LYS A 154 28.82 -8.82 24.46
CA LYS A 154 27.60 -8.05 24.72
C LYS A 154 26.47 -8.32 23.72
N ILE A 155 26.79 -8.61 22.45
CA ILE A 155 25.79 -8.78 21.38
C ILE A 155 25.46 -10.24 21.08
N ARG A 156 26.25 -11.21 21.59
CA ARG A 156 26.06 -12.63 21.25
C ARG A 156 24.66 -13.16 21.60
N GLY A 157 24.06 -12.67 22.68
CA GLY A 157 22.70 -13.04 23.08
C GLY A 157 21.65 -12.55 22.08
N VAL A 158 21.72 -11.28 21.70
CA VAL A 158 20.82 -10.65 20.72
C VAL A 158 20.92 -11.35 19.37
N LEU A 159 22.14 -11.58 18.88
CA LEU A 159 22.39 -12.29 17.63
C LEU A 159 21.83 -13.73 17.64
N SER A 160 22.03 -14.44 18.75
CA SER A 160 21.52 -15.80 18.91
C SER A 160 20.00 -15.85 18.87
N ASN A 161 19.33 -14.90 19.55
CA ASN A 161 17.87 -14.77 19.56
C ASN A 161 17.32 -14.39 18.18
N LEU A 162 17.96 -13.44 17.48
CA LEU A 162 17.60 -13.06 16.12
C LEU A 162 17.69 -14.27 15.18
N ILE A 163 18.84 -14.94 15.15
CA ILE A 163 19.05 -16.13 14.29
C ILE A 163 17.99 -17.21 14.58
N TYR A 164 17.75 -17.51 15.86
CA TYR A 164 16.78 -18.53 16.24
C TYR A 164 15.36 -18.20 15.77
N ASN A 165 14.89 -16.99 16.03
CA ASN A 165 13.51 -16.60 15.72
C ASN A 165 13.30 -16.36 14.23
N THR A 166 14.30 -15.84 13.51
CA THR A 166 14.28 -15.78 12.05
C THR A 166 14.25 -17.18 11.43
N LEU A 167 14.97 -18.15 12.01
CA LEU A 167 14.94 -19.55 11.55
C LEU A 167 13.59 -20.23 11.85
N ASP A 168 12.96 -19.94 12.98
CA ASP A 168 11.60 -20.42 13.29
C ASP A 168 10.59 -19.86 12.27
N GLY A 169 10.65 -18.55 12.00
CA GLY A 169 9.84 -17.91 10.96
C GLY A 169 10.05 -18.54 9.58
N TYR A 170 11.32 -18.76 9.19
CA TYR A 170 11.70 -19.48 7.98
C TYR A 170 11.03 -20.86 7.88
N MET A 171 11.03 -21.65 8.97
CA MET A 171 10.43 -22.99 8.97
C MET A 171 8.90 -22.95 8.77
N TRP A 172 8.22 -21.93 9.29
CA TRP A 172 6.79 -21.72 9.06
C TRP A 172 6.50 -21.30 7.62
N ILE A 173 7.35 -20.44 7.04
CA ILE A 173 7.26 -20.04 5.64
C ILE A 173 7.50 -21.23 4.71
N GLU A 174 8.53 -22.04 4.92
CA GLU A 174 8.74 -23.24 4.09
C GLU A 174 7.58 -24.24 4.22
N LYS A 175 7.00 -24.36 5.42
CA LYS A 175 5.82 -25.20 5.63
C LYS A 175 4.59 -24.70 4.87
N SER A 176 4.45 -23.40 4.60
CA SER A 176 3.27 -22.87 3.93
C SER A 176 3.13 -23.36 2.48
N TRP A 177 4.26 -23.67 1.85
CA TRP A 177 4.34 -24.10 0.46
C TRP A 177 4.24 -25.62 0.26
N ARG A 178 4.07 -26.40 1.33
CA ARG A 178 4.12 -27.88 1.30
C ARG A 178 3.14 -28.55 0.32
N ASN A 179 2.04 -27.87 -0.01
CA ASN A 179 1.00 -28.38 -0.91
C ASN A 179 1.11 -27.82 -2.33
N LEU A 180 2.05 -26.90 -2.56
CA LEU A 180 2.17 -26.20 -3.83
C LEU A 180 2.70 -27.16 -4.92
N PRO A 181 2.12 -27.16 -6.14
CA PRO A 181 2.66 -27.97 -7.23
C PRO A 181 4.11 -27.57 -7.55
N ALA A 182 4.95 -28.56 -7.85
CA ALA A 182 6.36 -28.35 -8.15
C ALA A 182 6.57 -27.33 -9.29
N GLY A 183 7.55 -26.44 -9.14
CA GLY A 183 7.87 -25.42 -10.13
C GLY A 183 6.99 -24.17 -10.06
N THR A 184 5.88 -24.16 -9.32
CA THR A 184 4.94 -23.03 -9.27
C THR A 184 5.59 -21.81 -8.62
N ARG A 185 6.28 -22.01 -7.50
CA ARG A 185 7.00 -20.96 -6.77
C ARG A 185 8.07 -20.31 -7.64
N GLU A 186 8.82 -21.13 -8.39
CA GLU A 186 9.88 -20.68 -9.28
C GLU A 186 9.34 -19.84 -10.44
N ARG A 187 8.18 -20.20 -11.01
CA ARG A 187 7.51 -19.40 -12.05
C ARG A 187 7.07 -18.03 -11.50
N ILE A 188 6.50 -18.00 -10.30
CA ILE A 188 6.10 -16.75 -9.63
C ILE A 188 7.32 -15.85 -9.36
N LEU A 189 8.41 -16.42 -8.83
CA LEU A 189 9.65 -15.69 -8.56
C LEU A 189 10.31 -15.10 -9.82
N LEU A 190 10.11 -15.74 -10.98
CA LEU A 190 10.66 -15.29 -12.27
C LEU A 190 9.82 -14.18 -12.93
N GLU A 191 8.60 -13.93 -12.48
CA GLU A 191 7.72 -12.95 -13.11
C GLU A 191 8.11 -11.51 -12.73
N LYS A 192 8.20 -10.63 -13.74
CA LYS A 192 8.71 -9.25 -13.63
C LYS A 192 7.85 -8.18 -14.31
N ASP A 193 6.78 -8.58 -14.99
CA ASP A 193 6.02 -7.69 -15.87
C ASP A 193 4.54 -7.59 -15.46
N LEU A 194 4.23 -7.85 -14.18
CA LEU A 194 2.85 -7.76 -13.68
C LEU A 194 2.29 -6.34 -13.78
N ASP A 195 3.13 -5.33 -13.58
CA ASP A 195 2.81 -3.91 -13.73
C ASP A 195 2.27 -3.55 -15.12
N MET A 196 2.68 -4.30 -16.15
CA MET A 196 2.29 -4.04 -17.54
C MET A 196 1.18 -4.97 -18.04
N THR A 197 0.92 -6.07 -17.34
CA THR A 197 0.11 -7.17 -17.89
C THR A 197 -1.18 -7.47 -17.14
N ILE A 198 -1.27 -7.05 -15.87
CA ILE A 198 -2.38 -7.43 -14.99
C ILE A 198 -3.62 -6.58 -15.21
N SER A 199 -3.57 -5.24 -15.12
CA SER A 199 -4.78 -4.42 -14.96
C SER A 199 -5.78 -4.58 -16.12
N ASP A 200 -5.29 -4.62 -17.36
CA ASP A 200 -6.10 -4.83 -18.58
C ASP A 200 -6.25 -6.29 -18.99
N GLY A 201 -5.78 -7.24 -18.16
CA GLY A 201 -5.88 -8.66 -18.43
C GLY A 201 -5.23 -9.08 -19.75
N SER A 202 -4.05 -8.53 -20.07
CA SER A 202 -3.36 -8.78 -21.35
C SER A 202 -2.58 -10.11 -21.37
N LYS A 203 -2.24 -10.64 -20.20
CA LYS A 203 -1.64 -11.97 -20.01
C LYS A 203 -2.28 -12.68 -18.82
N TYR A 204 -2.53 -13.97 -18.95
CA TYR A 204 -3.03 -14.84 -17.89
C TYR A 204 -1.89 -15.66 -17.30
N TYR A 205 -1.87 -15.75 -15.97
CA TYR A 205 -0.84 -16.42 -15.17
C TYR A 205 -1.47 -17.52 -14.32
N PRO A 206 -1.62 -18.75 -14.84
CA PRO A 206 -2.29 -19.84 -14.11
C PRO A 206 -1.59 -20.19 -12.79
N GLU A 207 -0.28 -19.99 -12.69
CA GLU A 207 0.49 -20.19 -11.46
C GLU A 207 0.04 -19.31 -10.29
N ILE A 208 -0.57 -18.15 -10.55
CA ILE A 208 -1.13 -17.27 -9.52
C ILE A 208 -2.38 -17.92 -8.90
N ASP A 209 -3.29 -18.43 -9.73
CA ASP A 209 -4.47 -19.18 -9.27
C ASP A 209 -4.07 -20.46 -8.51
N ASP A 210 -3.07 -21.19 -9.03
CA ASP A 210 -2.54 -22.38 -8.38
C ASP A 210 -1.92 -22.04 -7.01
N ALA A 211 -1.11 -20.98 -6.92
CA ALA A 211 -0.51 -20.58 -5.66
C ALA A 211 -1.54 -20.15 -4.64
N GLU A 212 -2.54 -19.35 -5.02
CA GLU A 212 -3.59 -18.94 -4.09
C GLU A 212 -4.34 -20.16 -3.53
N LYS A 213 -4.65 -21.13 -4.39
CA LYS A 213 -5.40 -22.32 -4.00
C LYS A 213 -4.66 -23.23 -3.01
N PHE A 214 -3.33 -23.34 -3.13
CA PHE A 214 -2.54 -24.36 -2.41
C PHE A 214 -1.70 -23.81 -1.26
N THR A 215 -1.55 -22.49 -1.13
CA THR A 215 -0.76 -21.87 -0.06
C THR A 215 -1.48 -21.97 1.29
N ASP A 216 -0.77 -22.42 2.32
CA ASP A 216 -1.23 -22.29 3.70
C ASP A 216 -0.86 -20.90 4.24
N HIS A 217 -1.75 -19.94 3.97
CA HIS A 217 -1.58 -18.53 4.34
C HIS A 217 -1.37 -18.31 5.84
N ALA A 218 -2.03 -19.10 6.70
CA ALA A 218 -1.88 -18.97 8.15
C ALA A 218 -0.45 -19.30 8.61
N SER A 219 0.14 -20.38 8.07
CA SER A 219 1.54 -20.70 8.33
C SER A 219 2.48 -19.62 7.77
N PHE A 220 2.19 -19.09 6.57
CA PHE A 220 3.02 -18.08 5.93
C PHE A 220 3.08 -16.78 6.76
N TYR A 221 1.91 -16.19 7.05
CA TYR A 221 1.85 -14.91 7.78
C TYR A 221 2.32 -15.03 9.23
N TYR A 222 2.11 -16.18 9.89
CA TYR A 222 2.70 -16.42 11.21
C TYR A 222 4.23 -16.40 11.16
N GLY A 223 4.83 -17.01 10.14
CA GLY A 223 6.27 -16.96 9.93
C GLY A 223 6.77 -15.55 9.61
N ALA A 224 6.07 -14.80 8.76
CA ALA A 224 6.41 -13.42 8.41
C ALA A 224 6.39 -12.49 9.63
N MET A 225 5.34 -12.56 10.46
CA MET A 225 5.23 -11.77 11.69
C MET A 225 6.32 -12.10 12.71
N LYS A 226 6.76 -13.36 12.78
CA LYS A 226 7.92 -13.76 13.61
C LYS A 226 9.21 -13.11 13.13
N VAL A 227 9.47 -13.11 11.82
CA VAL A 227 10.66 -12.46 11.25
C VAL A 227 10.64 -10.97 11.53
N ALA A 228 9.54 -10.27 11.21
CA ALA A 228 9.41 -8.83 11.44
C ALA A 228 9.63 -8.46 12.92
N SER A 229 8.99 -9.19 13.84
CA SER A 229 9.14 -8.94 15.28
C SER A 229 10.56 -9.24 15.78
N ALA A 230 11.22 -10.28 15.26
CA ALA A 230 12.60 -10.60 15.65
C ALA A 230 13.60 -9.53 15.18
N VAL A 231 13.41 -9.00 13.96
CA VAL A 231 14.23 -7.93 13.38
C VAL A 231 14.09 -6.65 14.20
N GLU A 232 12.85 -6.21 14.47
CA GLU A 232 12.57 -5.01 15.26
C GLU A 232 13.17 -5.10 16.67
N MET A 233 12.92 -6.21 17.37
CA MET A 233 13.44 -6.41 18.72
C MET A 233 14.97 -6.39 18.76
N ALA A 234 15.62 -7.02 17.78
CA ALA A 234 17.08 -7.03 17.67
C ALA A 234 17.63 -5.64 17.34
N GLY A 235 17.02 -4.88 16.43
CA GLY A 235 17.44 -3.52 16.08
C GLY A 235 17.47 -2.59 17.30
N PHE A 236 16.37 -2.53 18.05
CA PHE A 236 16.31 -1.73 19.27
C PHE A 236 17.27 -2.23 20.37
N GLU A 237 17.44 -3.54 20.55
CA GLU A 237 18.40 -4.07 21.52
C GLU A 237 19.85 -3.71 21.14
N LEU A 238 20.22 -3.82 19.88
CA LEU A 238 21.55 -3.48 19.38
C LEU A 238 21.83 -1.97 19.47
N LYS A 239 20.88 -1.11 19.06
CA LYS A 239 20.95 0.35 19.21
C LYS A 239 21.20 0.73 20.68
N ASN A 240 20.47 0.11 21.61
CA ASN A 240 20.64 0.34 23.05
C ASN A 240 21.98 -0.15 23.63
N LEU A 241 22.52 -1.25 23.10
CA LEU A 241 23.84 -1.75 23.53
C LEU A 241 24.99 -0.87 23.03
N ASN A 242 24.78 -0.11 21.94
CA ASN A 242 25.72 0.84 21.34
C ASN A 242 27.14 0.27 21.21
N VAL A 243 27.24 -0.95 20.68
CA VAL A 243 28.52 -1.63 20.46
C VAL A 243 29.16 -1.12 19.17
N LYS A 244 30.44 -0.75 19.22
CA LYS A 244 31.20 -0.31 18.06
C LYS A 244 32.04 -1.46 17.52
N LEU A 245 31.51 -2.16 16.52
CA LEU A 245 32.20 -3.27 15.84
C LEU A 245 33.30 -2.71 14.92
N LYS A 246 34.56 -3.14 15.11
CA LYS A 246 35.71 -2.53 14.42
C LYS A 246 36.02 -3.12 13.03
N GLU A 247 35.59 -4.36 12.82
CA GLU A 247 35.90 -5.16 11.63
C GLU A 247 34.68 -6.02 11.30
N ASP A 248 34.45 -6.23 10.01
CA ASP A 248 33.35 -7.07 9.53
C ASP A 248 33.56 -8.53 9.93
N ILE A 249 32.47 -9.20 10.29
CA ILE A 249 32.44 -10.61 10.66
C ILE A 249 31.36 -11.30 9.85
N ILE A 250 31.77 -12.14 8.90
CA ILE A 250 30.86 -12.84 7.98
C ILE A 250 30.88 -14.34 8.24
N PHE A 251 29.72 -14.93 8.51
CA PHE A 251 29.52 -16.37 8.54
C PHE A 251 28.85 -16.82 7.24
N GLU A 252 29.58 -17.58 6.43
CA GLU A 252 28.97 -18.30 5.31
C GLU A 252 28.08 -19.41 5.87
N THR A 253 26.82 -19.49 5.45
CA THR A 253 25.92 -20.57 5.88
C THR A 253 25.13 -21.11 4.68
N PRO A 254 24.58 -22.33 4.77
CA PRO A 254 23.77 -22.89 3.69
C PRO A 254 22.50 -22.09 3.35
N LEU A 255 21.99 -21.27 4.28
CA LEU A 255 20.84 -20.38 4.01
C LEU A 255 21.27 -19.01 3.46
N GLY A 256 22.56 -18.69 3.46
CA GLY A 256 23.07 -17.38 3.09
C GLY A 256 24.06 -16.82 4.10
N GLU A 257 24.64 -15.68 3.77
CA GLU A 257 25.57 -15.00 4.67
C GLU A 257 24.84 -14.49 5.92
N ILE A 258 25.45 -14.68 7.09
CA ILE A 258 25.17 -13.88 8.29
C ILE A 258 26.32 -12.89 8.43
N ALA A 259 26.07 -11.63 8.07
CA ALA A 259 27.08 -10.57 8.03
C ALA A 259 26.89 -9.57 9.17
N LEU A 260 27.96 -9.32 9.93
CA LEU A 260 28.05 -8.22 10.89
C LEU A 260 29.03 -7.20 10.32
N LEU A 261 28.57 -6.01 9.94
CA LEU A 261 29.38 -4.97 9.31
C LEU A 261 29.85 -3.98 10.37
N GLY A 262 31.11 -3.56 10.30
CA GLY A 262 31.73 -2.66 11.27
C GLY A 262 31.37 -1.20 11.05
N ILE A 263 31.77 -0.33 11.98
CA ILE A 263 31.46 1.12 11.99
C ILE A 263 32.11 1.96 10.86
N LYS A 264 32.72 1.30 9.87
CA LYS A 264 33.50 1.95 8.83
C LYS A 264 32.75 1.84 7.52
N SER A 265 32.54 2.98 6.88
CA SER A 265 31.99 3.06 5.54
C SER A 265 32.67 2.11 4.56
N GLY A 266 31.85 1.37 3.84
CA GLY A 266 32.19 0.26 2.99
C GLY A 266 31.30 0.19 1.75
N LYS A 267 31.56 -0.84 0.94
CA LYS A 267 30.77 -1.15 -0.26
C LYS A 267 30.53 -2.63 -0.31
N TYR A 268 29.25 -3.00 -0.26
CA TYR A 268 28.82 -4.38 -0.11
C TYR A 268 27.92 -4.80 -1.27
N SER A 269 28.03 -6.08 -1.63
CA SER A 269 27.21 -6.69 -2.68
C SER A 269 26.77 -8.06 -2.21
N PHE A 270 25.48 -8.21 -1.93
CA PHE A 270 24.92 -9.45 -1.41
C PHE A 270 24.01 -10.10 -2.45
N ASN A 271 24.17 -11.41 -2.67
CA ASN A 271 23.33 -12.14 -3.62
C ASN A 271 22.25 -12.99 -2.92
N ASN A 272 22.57 -13.55 -1.75
CA ASN A 272 21.64 -14.35 -0.97
C ASN A 272 21.97 -14.22 0.52
N PRO A 273 21.88 -13.01 1.11
CA PRO A 273 22.11 -12.86 2.54
C PRO A 273 20.95 -13.48 3.31
N PHE A 274 21.23 -14.06 4.47
CA PHE A 274 20.19 -14.49 5.42
C PHE A 274 19.92 -13.37 6.43
N ILE A 275 20.97 -12.85 7.06
CA ILE A 275 20.91 -11.76 8.04
C ILE A 275 22.09 -10.82 7.80
N ILE A 276 21.84 -9.53 7.65
CA ILE A 276 22.84 -8.47 7.67
C ILE A 276 22.57 -7.59 8.90
N ILE A 277 23.62 -7.23 9.62
CA ILE A 277 23.55 -6.24 10.69
C ILE A 277 24.70 -5.28 10.47
N ASP A 278 24.39 -4.03 10.18
CA ASP A 278 25.37 -2.95 10.14
C ASP A 278 25.38 -2.21 11.48
N PHE A 279 26.57 -1.94 12.01
CA PHE A 279 26.77 -1.19 13.25
C PHE A 279 27.02 0.30 13.02
N GLY A 280 27.00 0.72 11.76
CA GLY A 280 26.94 2.08 11.26
C GLY A 280 28.06 2.39 10.27
N GLY A 281 28.02 3.57 9.68
CA GLY A 281 28.97 3.94 8.65
C GLY A 281 28.28 4.82 7.61
N ASN A 282 28.83 4.86 6.40
CA ASN A 282 28.18 5.57 5.29
C ASN A 282 28.36 4.63 4.09
N ASP A 283 27.52 3.62 4.07
CA ASP A 283 27.73 2.40 3.34
C ASP A 283 27.05 2.43 1.99
N THR A 284 27.51 1.58 1.08
CA THR A 284 26.85 1.40 -0.21
C THR A 284 26.53 -0.06 -0.40
N TYR A 285 25.24 -0.36 -0.49
CA TYR A 285 24.69 -1.70 -0.63
C TYR A 285 24.24 -1.96 -2.05
N LYS A 286 24.52 -3.17 -2.54
CA LYS A 286 24.06 -3.67 -3.84
C LYS A 286 23.54 -5.09 -3.73
N GLY A 287 22.71 -5.49 -4.69
CA GLY A 287 22.16 -6.84 -4.78
C GLY A 287 20.90 -7.02 -3.94
N ARG A 288 20.66 -8.23 -3.45
CA ARG A 288 19.43 -8.64 -2.74
C ARG A 288 19.46 -8.29 -1.25
N VAL A 289 19.68 -7.01 -0.94
CA VAL A 289 19.74 -6.53 0.44
C VAL A 289 18.35 -6.46 1.04
N GLY A 290 18.12 -7.18 2.14
CA GLY A 290 16.79 -7.34 2.74
C GLY A 290 15.76 -7.97 1.80
N ALA A 291 16.19 -8.70 0.76
CA ALA A 291 15.29 -9.31 -0.22
C ALA A 291 15.58 -10.79 -0.43
N ASN A 292 14.53 -11.60 -0.53
CA ASN A 292 14.67 -13.04 -0.59
C ASN A 292 15.14 -13.53 -1.97
N SER A 293 15.59 -14.79 -2.04
CA SER A 293 16.06 -15.42 -3.28
C SER A 293 15.27 -16.66 -3.65
N PHE A 294 15.61 -17.26 -4.80
CA PHE A 294 15.10 -18.57 -5.19
C PHE A 294 15.43 -19.68 -4.20
N ILE A 295 16.54 -19.53 -3.48
CA ILE A 295 17.08 -20.57 -2.59
C ILE A 295 16.63 -20.32 -1.15
N ASN A 296 16.42 -19.06 -0.78
CA ASN A 296 16.07 -18.69 0.58
C ASN A 296 14.81 -17.80 0.61
N PRO A 297 13.69 -18.24 1.22
CA PRO A 297 12.50 -17.41 1.47
C PRO A 297 12.73 -16.18 2.33
N VAL A 298 13.78 -16.10 3.15
CA VAL A 298 13.92 -15.05 4.16
C VAL A 298 15.26 -14.33 4.04
N SER A 299 15.23 -13.00 3.98
CA SER A 299 16.42 -12.15 4.00
C SER A 299 16.11 -10.88 4.79
N VAL A 300 16.98 -10.54 5.74
CA VAL A 300 16.80 -9.36 6.59
C VAL A 300 18.07 -8.53 6.70
N ILE A 301 17.91 -7.23 6.86
CA ILE A 301 18.97 -6.28 7.23
C ILE A 301 18.50 -5.39 8.38
N ILE A 302 19.41 -5.13 9.31
CA ILE A 302 19.28 -4.14 10.38
C ILE A 302 20.46 -3.18 10.24
N GLU A 303 20.20 -1.93 9.88
CA GLU A 303 21.19 -0.85 9.87
C GLU A 303 20.97 -0.01 11.15
N LEU A 304 22.05 0.35 11.86
CA LEU A 304 21.94 1.00 13.19
C LEU A 304 22.26 2.49 13.19
N GLY A 305 22.95 2.98 12.18
CA GLY A 305 22.94 4.38 11.81
C GLY A 305 24.02 4.72 10.79
N GLY A 306 23.69 5.57 9.83
CA GLY A 306 24.64 5.97 8.80
C GLY A 306 24.07 7.07 7.92
N ASN A 307 24.71 7.34 6.79
CA ASN A 307 24.04 7.99 5.67
C ASN A 307 24.39 7.12 4.46
N ASP A 308 23.57 6.10 4.25
CA ASP A 308 23.87 4.97 3.40
C ASP A 308 23.19 5.09 2.04
N LYS A 309 23.62 4.22 1.13
CA LYS A 309 23.17 4.17 -0.26
C LYS A 309 22.80 2.74 -0.62
N TYR A 310 21.52 2.48 -0.76
CA TYR A 310 21.00 1.22 -1.27
C TYR A 310 20.80 1.33 -2.78
N VAL A 311 21.61 0.63 -3.58
CA VAL A 311 21.67 0.84 -5.03
C VAL A 311 21.38 -0.43 -5.83
N SER A 312 20.29 -0.42 -6.58
CA SER A 312 19.98 -1.37 -7.64
C SER A 312 19.34 -0.66 -8.83
N ASN A 313 20.00 -0.71 -9.99
CA ASN A 313 19.40 -0.32 -11.27
C ASN A 313 18.91 -1.54 -12.08
N ASP A 314 18.93 -2.72 -11.45
CA ASP A 314 18.57 -3.98 -12.09
C ASP A 314 17.08 -4.26 -11.84
N THR A 315 16.34 -4.55 -12.91
CA THR A 315 14.91 -4.88 -12.87
C THR A 315 14.63 -6.37 -12.67
N LEU A 316 15.68 -7.20 -12.63
CA LEU A 316 15.58 -8.66 -12.53
C LEU A 316 15.80 -9.17 -11.10
N ILE A 317 16.38 -8.34 -10.22
CA ILE A 317 16.65 -8.72 -8.84
C ILE A 317 15.77 -7.90 -7.87
N PRO A 318 15.01 -8.57 -6.99
CA PRO A 318 14.35 -7.88 -5.90
C PRO A 318 15.39 -7.39 -4.87
N THR A 319 15.11 -6.26 -4.23
CA THR A 319 16.02 -5.62 -3.26
C THR A 319 15.26 -4.75 -2.27
N GLN A 320 15.94 -4.17 -1.28
CA GLN A 320 15.43 -3.15 -0.37
C GLN A 320 14.13 -3.58 0.31
N GLY A 321 14.17 -4.68 1.07
CA GLY A 321 13.00 -5.14 1.83
C GLY A 321 11.96 -5.90 1.00
N SER A 322 12.29 -6.42 -0.18
CA SER A 322 11.29 -7.13 -1.02
C SER A 322 11.11 -8.62 -0.67
N GLY A 323 9.85 -9.06 -0.58
CA GLY A 323 9.45 -10.45 -0.36
C GLY A 323 8.60 -11.02 -1.49
N ILE A 324 9.12 -11.98 -2.24
CA ILE A 324 8.41 -12.73 -3.30
C ILE A 324 8.35 -14.21 -2.91
N CYS A 325 7.15 -14.77 -2.70
CA CYS A 325 6.96 -16.12 -2.10
C CYS A 325 7.81 -16.33 -0.82
N GLY A 326 7.95 -15.26 -0.04
CA GLY A 326 8.97 -15.13 1.00
C GLY A 326 8.86 -13.79 1.71
N VAL A 327 9.81 -13.54 2.59
CA VAL A 327 9.86 -12.37 3.48
C VAL A 327 11.18 -11.63 3.30
N GLY A 328 11.07 -10.35 2.96
CA GLY A 328 12.18 -9.40 2.94
C GLY A 328 11.95 -8.31 3.98
N VAL A 329 12.96 -8.01 4.80
CA VAL A 329 12.88 -6.91 5.77
C VAL A 329 14.15 -6.07 5.70
N LEU A 330 13.98 -4.77 5.48
CA LEU A 330 15.01 -3.76 5.69
C LEU A 330 14.54 -2.87 6.85
N LEU A 331 15.31 -2.85 7.93
CA LEU A 331 15.12 -1.94 9.05
C LEU A 331 16.33 -1.01 9.13
N ASP A 332 16.13 0.25 8.80
CA ASP A 332 17.08 1.33 9.03
C ASP A 332 16.65 2.09 10.29
N MET A 333 17.61 2.38 11.17
CA MET A 333 17.31 2.91 12.50
C MET A 333 17.60 4.41 12.63
N SER A 334 18.36 4.99 11.70
CA SER A 334 18.64 6.43 11.61
C SER A 334 19.61 6.74 10.49
N GLY A 335 19.40 7.85 9.79
CA GLY A 335 20.36 8.34 8.82
C GLY A 335 19.71 9.22 7.79
N ASN A 336 20.51 9.89 6.96
CA ASN A 336 19.96 10.50 5.75
C ASN A 336 20.39 9.64 4.56
N ASP A 337 19.48 8.80 4.12
CA ASP A 337 19.69 7.64 3.28
C ASP A 337 19.20 7.83 1.85
N GLU A 338 19.80 7.06 0.93
CA GLU A 338 19.38 7.01 -0.46
C GLU A 338 19.02 5.59 -0.89
N TYR A 339 17.74 5.38 -1.17
CA TYR A 339 17.20 4.14 -1.69
C TYR A 339 16.94 4.26 -3.19
N THR A 340 17.80 3.67 -4.01
CA THR A 340 17.60 3.58 -5.47
C THR A 340 17.35 2.14 -5.88
N GLY A 341 16.14 1.83 -6.33
CA GLY A 341 15.70 0.50 -6.77
C GLY A 341 15.16 0.49 -8.20
N GLY A 342 15.29 -0.66 -8.85
CA GLY A 342 14.65 -0.96 -10.15
C GLY A 342 13.19 -1.35 -9.95
N LYS A 343 12.81 -2.51 -10.50
CA LYS A 343 11.52 -3.13 -10.21
C LYS A 343 11.57 -3.96 -8.92
N GLN A 344 10.41 -4.20 -8.29
CA GLN A 344 10.27 -5.15 -7.17
C GLN A 344 11.21 -4.84 -6.00
N SER A 345 11.14 -3.61 -5.51
CA SER A 345 12.03 -3.12 -4.45
C SER A 345 11.30 -2.23 -3.45
N GLN A 346 11.97 -1.79 -2.39
CA GLN A 346 11.44 -0.81 -1.42
C GLN A 346 10.14 -1.31 -0.78
N GLY A 347 10.22 -2.46 -0.10
CA GLY A 347 9.07 -3.04 0.58
C GLY A 347 8.05 -3.71 -0.36
N TYR A 348 8.47 -4.24 -1.50
CA TYR A 348 7.57 -4.94 -2.44
C TYR A 348 7.20 -6.36 -1.97
N GLY A 349 5.90 -6.70 -1.99
CA GLY A 349 5.38 -8.03 -1.65
C GLY A 349 4.65 -8.73 -2.82
N PHE A 350 5.04 -9.95 -3.20
CA PHE A 350 4.29 -10.78 -4.17
C PHE A 350 4.14 -12.22 -3.70
N PHE A 351 2.91 -12.65 -3.34
CA PHE A 351 2.70 -13.86 -2.53
C PHE A 351 3.63 -13.91 -1.30
N GLY A 352 3.98 -12.73 -0.79
CA GLY A 352 5.10 -12.51 0.10
C GLY A 352 4.86 -11.32 1.02
N VAL A 353 5.78 -11.11 1.95
CA VAL A 353 5.81 -9.90 2.80
C VAL A 353 7.10 -9.15 2.53
N GLY A 354 7.00 -7.93 1.99
CA GLY A 354 8.11 -7.01 1.87
C GLY A 354 7.95 -5.83 2.82
N ILE A 355 9.00 -5.51 3.59
CA ILE A 355 9.02 -4.39 4.53
C ILE A 355 10.32 -3.61 4.34
N LEU A 356 10.19 -2.32 4.07
CA LEU A 356 11.23 -1.32 4.31
C LEU A 356 10.72 -0.42 5.42
N ALA A 357 11.47 -0.31 6.51
CA ALA A 357 11.19 0.61 7.60
C ALA A 357 12.41 1.49 7.82
N ASP A 358 12.28 2.78 7.55
CA ASP A 358 13.21 3.82 7.99
C ASP A 358 12.58 4.53 9.18
N LEU A 359 13.39 4.78 10.21
CA LEU A 359 12.89 5.28 11.49
C LEU A 359 13.33 6.70 11.81
N SER A 360 14.23 7.31 11.04
CA SER A 360 14.65 8.69 11.28
C SER A 360 15.57 9.22 10.19
N GLY A 361 15.29 10.42 9.72
CA GLY A 361 16.18 11.27 8.93
C GLY A 361 15.52 11.70 7.63
N SER A 362 16.25 12.41 6.76
CA SER A 362 15.64 12.98 5.55
C SER A 362 16.16 12.25 4.31
N ASP A 363 15.29 11.44 3.74
CA ASP A 363 15.64 10.35 2.85
C ASP A 363 15.16 10.56 1.41
N ARG A 364 15.77 9.78 0.52
CA ARG A 364 15.43 9.79 -0.91
C ARG A 364 15.14 8.39 -1.39
N TYR A 365 13.88 8.16 -1.73
CA TYR A 365 13.38 6.94 -2.31
C TYR A 365 13.16 7.10 -3.82
N LYS A 366 13.85 6.29 -4.61
CA LYS A 366 13.70 6.25 -6.07
C LYS A 366 13.50 4.82 -6.56
N GLY A 367 12.28 4.49 -6.97
CA GLY A 367 11.92 3.22 -7.59
C GLY A 367 11.62 3.36 -9.09
N TRP A 368 11.52 2.24 -9.81
CA TRP A 368 10.92 2.24 -11.15
C TRP A 368 9.44 1.91 -11.07
N THR A 369 9.09 0.62 -11.06
CA THR A 369 7.73 0.12 -10.92
C THR A 369 7.68 -1.06 -9.96
N GLN A 370 6.53 -1.33 -9.35
CA GLN A 370 6.40 -2.37 -8.33
C GLN A 370 7.33 -2.07 -7.14
N THR A 371 7.22 -0.86 -6.58
CA THR A 371 8.12 -0.36 -5.53
C THR A 371 7.37 0.39 -4.42
N GLN A 372 8.05 0.82 -3.36
CA GLN A 372 7.53 1.75 -2.35
C GLN A 372 6.24 1.24 -1.72
N GLY A 373 6.34 0.10 -1.05
CA GLY A 373 5.23 -0.51 -0.33
C GLY A 373 4.16 -1.11 -1.24
N CYS A 374 4.55 -1.63 -2.41
CA CYS A 374 3.62 -2.21 -3.36
C CYS A 374 3.35 -3.71 -3.07
N GLY A 375 2.08 -4.14 -3.11
CA GLY A 375 1.65 -5.50 -2.80
C GLY A 375 0.80 -6.16 -3.90
N TYR A 376 1.23 -7.33 -4.39
CA TYR A 376 0.51 -8.18 -5.34
C TYR A 376 0.15 -9.51 -4.66
N ARG A 377 -1.12 -9.78 -4.38
CA ARG A 377 -1.56 -10.98 -3.60
C ARG A 377 -0.63 -11.31 -2.42
N GLY A 378 -0.16 -10.27 -1.75
CA GLY A 378 0.89 -10.26 -0.74
C GLY A 378 0.94 -8.88 -0.11
N ILE A 379 1.80 -8.69 0.87
CA ILE A 379 1.86 -7.46 1.68
C ILE A 379 3.16 -6.73 1.35
N GLY A 380 3.05 -5.50 0.85
CA GLY A 380 4.18 -4.59 0.70
C GLY A 380 4.03 -3.39 1.62
N MET A 381 5.12 -3.03 2.32
CA MET A 381 5.14 -1.91 3.27
C MET A 381 6.43 -1.09 3.12
N LEU A 382 6.27 0.21 2.93
CA LEU A 382 7.28 1.22 3.20
C LEU A 382 6.79 2.04 4.38
N LEU A 383 7.56 2.05 5.46
CA LEU A 383 7.25 2.77 6.70
C LEU A 383 8.37 3.79 6.92
N ASP A 384 8.01 5.06 6.97
CA ASP A 384 8.88 6.17 7.35
C ASP A 384 8.30 6.86 8.59
N ALA A 385 9.16 7.24 9.53
CA ALA A 385 8.73 7.72 10.85
C ALA A 385 8.98 9.21 11.09
N GLU A 386 10.05 9.78 10.52
CA GLU A 386 10.46 11.16 10.75
C GLU A 386 11.41 11.61 9.64
N GLY A 387 11.10 12.72 8.96
CA GLY A 387 12.01 13.23 7.93
C GLY A 387 11.49 14.47 7.21
N ASP A 388 12.17 14.87 6.14
CA ASP A 388 11.56 15.63 5.05
C ASP A 388 11.97 14.82 3.80
N ASP A 389 11.05 14.02 3.28
CA ASP A 389 11.35 12.88 2.44
C ASP A 389 10.95 13.09 0.97
N GLU A 390 11.65 12.38 0.09
CA GLU A 390 11.38 12.44 -1.34
C GLU A 390 11.13 11.05 -1.93
N TYR A 391 9.90 10.83 -2.41
CA TYR A 391 9.46 9.58 -3.02
C TYR A 391 9.27 9.74 -4.53
N ARG A 392 10.09 9.05 -5.32
CA ARG A 392 10.06 9.09 -6.79
C ARG A 392 9.84 7.72 -7.41
N SER A 393 8.93 7.62 -8.37
CA SER A 393 8.69 6.39 -9.14
C SER A 393 8.19 6.67 -10.56
N TYR A 394 8.14 5.63 -11.39
CA TYR A 394 7.50 5.68 -12.72
C TYR A 394 6.09 5.05 -12.75
N GLY A 395 5.75 4.19 -11.78
CA GLY A 395 4.39 3.66 -11.59
C GLY A 395 4.35 2.46 -10.64
N ASN A 396 3.20 1.80 -10.45
CA ASN A 396 2.92 0.73 -9.49
C ASN A 396 3.70 0.89 -8.18
N SER A 397 3.37 1.93 -7.41
CA SER A 397 4.19 2.38 -6.29
C SER A 397 3.45 3.22 -5.27
N GLN A 398 4.13 3.59 -4.18
CA GLN A 398 3.61 4.51 -3.16
C GLN A 398 2.29 3.98 -2.60
N GLY A 399 2.37 2.77 -2.02
CA GLY A 399 1.23 2.09 -1.44
C GLY A 399 0.26 1.51 -2.47
N ASP A 400 0.78 0.90 -3.53
CA ASP A 400 -0.02 0.26 -4.58
C ASP A 400 -0.43 -1.17 -4.18
N GLY A 401 -1.74 -1.46 -4.16
CA GLY A 401 -2.32 -2.77 -3.85
C GLY A 401 -3.02 -3.41 -5.03
N GLU A 402 -2.38 -4.40 -5.65
CA GLU A 402 -2.87 -5.07 -6.85
C GLU A 402 -3.30 -6.52 -6.56
N ILE A 403 -4.29 -7.03 -7.31
CA ILE A 403 -4.75 -8.44 -7.30
C ILE A 403 -4.91 -9.07 -5.90
N GLY A 404 -5.74 -8.48 -5.05
CA GLY A 404 -5.95 -8.93 -3.68
C GLY A 404 -4.72 -8.82 -2.78
N GLY A 405 -3.75 -7.97 -3.14
CA GLY A 405 -2.59 -7.57 -2.35
C GLY A 405 -2.90 -6.41 -1.40
N ILE A 406 -2.02 -6.20 -0.42
CA ILE A 406 -2.03 -5.01 0.45
C ILE A 406 -0.76 -4.21 0.15
N GLY A 407 -0.91 -2.99 -0.33
CA GLY A 407 0.16 -2.02 -0.47
C GLY A 407 0.01 -0.88 0.54
N LEU A 408 1.10 -0.53 1.20
CA LEU A 408 1.17 0.55 2.19
C LEU A 408 2.45 1.35 2.01
N LEU A 409 2.31 2.65 1.74
CA LEU A 409 3.31 3.65 2.10
C LEU A 409 2.74 4.41 3.30
N ALA A 410 3.47 4.42 4.41
CA ALA A 410 3.12 5.17 5.59
C ALA A 410 4.27 6.12 5.92
N ASP A 411 3.97 7.41 5.91
CA ASP A 411 4.85 8.46 6.43
C ASP A 411 4.16 9.07 7.65
N ARG A 412 4.94 9.40 8.67
CA ARG A 412 4.39 9.92 9.91
C ARG A 412 4.62 11.42 10.05
N GLN A 413 5.73 11.96 9.57
CA GLN A 413 6.08 13.34 9.86
C GLN A 413 7.13 13.85 8.88
N GLY A 414 6.81 14.94 8.21
CA GLY A 414 7.78 15.66 7.39
C GLY A 414 7.17 16.81 6.61
N ASN A 415 7.87 17.29 5.59
CA ASN A 415 7.25 18.05 4.51
C ASN A 415 7.70 17.38 3.23
N ASP A 416 6.86 16.48 2.76
CA ASP A 416 7.28 15.37 1.93
C ASP A 416 6.89 15.59 0.47
N PHE A 417 7.68 14.99 -0.42
CA PHE A 417 7.48 15.10 -1.85
C PHE A 417 7.22 13.75 -2.50
N TYR A 418 5.94 13.50 -2.78
CA TYR A 418 5.45 12.32 -3.48
C TYR A 418 5.33 12.56 -4.99
N TYR A 419 6.23 11.96 -5.76
CA TYR A 419 6.31 12.14 -7.21
C TYR A 419 6.24 10.82 -7.98
N ALA A 420 5.09 10.54 -8.60
CA ALA A 420 4.97 9.52 -9.64
C ALA A 420 5.06 10.18 -11.02
N GLU A 421 6.06 9.84 -11.83
CA GLU A 421 6.36 10.52 -13.10
C GLU A 421 5.15 10.54 -14.04
N PRO A 422 4.54 11.72 -14.28
CA PRO A 422 3.30 11.79 -15.03
C PRO A 422 3.50 11.67 -16.53
N TYR A 423 4.66 12.00 -17.11
CA TYR A 423 4.76 12.17 -18.57
C TYR A 423 5.24 10.90 -19.29
N SER A 424 4.48 10.48 -20.31
CA SER A 424 4.84 9.32 -21.14
C SER A 424 6.08 9.53 -22.00
N SER A 425 6.47 10.78 -22.22
CA SER A 425 7.75 11.12 -22.85
C SER A 425 8.97 10.80 -21.98
N VAL A 426 8.77 10.57 -20.67
CA VAL A 426 9.84 10.20 -19.73
C VAL A 426 9.86 8.68 -19.51
N TYR A 427 8.68 8.06 -19.34
CA TYR A 427 8.53 6.61 -19.19
C TYR A 427 7.30 6.13 -19.94
N ASP A 428 7.43 5.21 -20.89
CA ASP A 428 6.37 4.90 -21.87
C ASP A 428 5.24 4.03 -21.30
N ARG A 429 4.32 4.67 -20.55
CA ARG A 429 3.08 4.06 -20.01
C ARG A 429 1.85 4.93 -20.31
N GLY A 430 1.84 5.58 -21.46
CA GLY A 430 0.81 6.55 -21.83
C GLY A 430 -0.61 5.97 -21.84
N ASP A 431 -1.52 6.59 -21.11
CA ASP A 431 -2.92 6.19 -21.00
C ASP A 431 -3.81 6.84 -22.07
N TYR A 432 -4.73 6.08 -22.67
CA TYR A 432 -5.59 6.57 -23.74
C TYR A 432 -6.55 7.70 -23.30
N HIS A 433 -6.97 7.76 -22.03
CA HIS A 433 -7.81 8.84 -21.49
C HIS A 433 -7.11 10.19 -21.58
N SER A 434 -5.79 10.19 -21.48
CA SER A 434 -4.92 11.35 -21.59
C SER A 434 -4.27 11.50 -22.97
N LYS A 435 -4.84 10.84 -24.00
CA LYS A 435 -4.30 10.78 -25.37
C LYS A 435 -2.86 10.26 -25.41
N HIS A 436 -2.53 9.32 -24.52
CA HIS A 436 -1.22 8.72 -24.35
C HIS A 436 -0.10 9.70 -23.99
N ARG A 437 -0.43 10.90 -23.47
CA ARG A 437 0.57 11.89 -23.03
C ARG A 437 0.95 11.74 -21.56
N ILE A 438 0.06 11.19 -20.75
CA ILE A 438 0.23 11.01 -19.30
C ILE A 438 0.22 9.53 -18.97
N ASN A 439 1.11 9.12 -18.07
CA ASN A 439 1.28 7.76 -17.64
C ASN A 439 0.10 7.26 -16.80
N SER A 440 -0.24 5.98 -16.98
CA SER A 440 -0.96 5.21 -15.97
C SER A 440 0.03 4.87 -14.86
N ASN A 441 0.02 5.66 -13.78
CA ASN A 441 0.98 5.47 -12.72
C ASN A 441 0.58 4.35 -11.76
N ASN A 442 -0.71 4.12 -11.47
CA ASN A 442 -1.14 3.15 -10.45
C ASN A 442 -0.37 3.40 -9.14
N SER A 443 -0.50 4.58 -8.55
CA SER A 443 0.34 4.98 -7.42
C SER A 443 -0.37 5.87 -6.42
N GLN A 444 0.25 6.12 -5.27
CA GLN A 444 -0.29 6.99 -4.21
C GLN A 444 -1.62 6.45 -3.68
N GLY A 445 -1.56 5.23 -3.14
CA GLY A 445 -2.74 4.55 -2.62
C GLY A 445 -3.68 3.99 -3.69
N PHE A 446 -3.15 3.47 -4.79
CA PHE A 446 -3.97 2.85 -5.83
C PHE A 446 -4.33 1.41 -5.46
N GLY A 447 -5.59 1.02 -5.62
CA GLY A 447 -6.05 -0.36 -5.43
C GLY A 447 -6.64 -0.94 -6.71
N GLY A 448 -5.97 -1.91 -7.33
CA GLY A 448 -6.29 -2.39 -8.69
C GLY A 448 -6.47 -3.90 -8.83
N GLY A 449 -7.42 -4.32 -9.66
CA GLY A 449 -7.65 -5.71 -10.02
C GLY A 449 -7.35 -6.04 -11.48
N ARG A 450 -7.27 -7.35 -11.78
CA ARG A 450 -7.17 -7.86 -13.15
C ARG A 450 -8.55 -7.89 -13.79
N ARG A 451 -8.82 -6.96 -14.71
CA ARG A 451 -10.05 -6.96 -15.48
C ARG A 451 -9.86 -7.70 -16.81
N ALA A 452 -10.35 -8.94 -16.87
CA ALA A 452 -10.20 -9.79 -18.04
C ALA A 452 -11.53 -10.30 -18.63
N ASP A 453 -12.65 -9.69 -18.23
CA ASP A 453 -13.98 -9.96 -18.79
C ASP A 453 -14.07 -9.64 -20.31
N GLY A 454 -13.16 -8.80 -20.82
CA GLY A 454 -12.99 -8.51 -22.24
C GLY A 454 -11.90 -9.31 -22.97
N SER A 455 -11.12 -10.15 -22.28
CA SER A 455 -9.99 -10.90 -22.86
C SER A 455 -10.14 -12.42 -22.71
N ASP A 456 -9.48 -13.01 -21.71
CA ASP A 456 -9.45 -14.48 -21.47
C ASP A 456 -10.48 -14.97 -20.44
N GLY A 457 -11.19 -14.06 -19.77
CA GLY A 457 -12.22 -14.37 -18.79
C GLY A 457 -11.73 -14.61 -17.36
N HIS A 458 -10.41 -14.61 -17.10
CA HIS A 458 -9.84 -14.87 -15.77
C HIS A 458 -9.67 -13.57 -14.96
N SER A 459 -10.79 -12.98 -14.53
CA SER A 459 -10.72 -11.76 -13.71
C SER A 459 -10.34 -12.05 -12.26
N TRP A 460 -9.59 -11.14 -11.64
CA TRP A 460 -9.22 -11.18 -10.22
C TRP A 460 -9.52 -9.84 -9.57
N ALA A 461 -10.14 -9.84 -8.39
CA ALA A 461 -10.42 -8.63 -7.64
C ALA A 461 -9.15 -7.86 -7.29
N GLY A 462 -9.29 -6.56 -7.12
CA GLY A 462 -8.21 -5.70 -6.72
C GLY A 462 -7.80 -5.80 -5.26
N GLY A 463 -6.64 -5.19 -4.98
CA GLY A 463 -6.08 -5.11 -3.63
C GLY A 463 -6.53 -3.89 -2.83
N LEU A 464 -5.89 -3.72 -1.68
CA LEU A 464 -5.96 -2.52 -0.85
C LEU A 464 -4.66 -1.73 -1.05
N GLY A 465 -4.73 -0.56 -1.69
CA GLY A 465 -3.63 0.39 -1.75
C GLY A 465 -3.84 1.55 -0.79
N MET A 466 -2.79 1.91 -0.05
CA MET A 466 -2.82 2.98 0.94
C MET A 466 -1.54 3.82 0.88
N LEU A 467 -1.69 5.12 0.67
CA LEU A 467 -0.70 6.12 1.10
C LEU A 467 -1.29 6.83 2.30
N ILE A 468 -0.61 6.76 3.44
CA ILE A 468 -1.02 7.39 4.70
C ILE A 468 0.12 8.33 5.11
N ASP A 469 -0.12 9.63 4.99
CA ASP A 469 0.68 10.68 5.61
C ASP A 469 -0.05 11.17 6.87
N ILE A 470 0.67 11.42 7.96
CA ILE A 470 0.07 11.84 9.23
C ILE A 470 0.21 13.35 9.47
N SER A 471 1.27 13.99 9.00
CA SER A 471 1.43 15.43 9.20
C SER A 471 2.56 15.99 8.35
N GLY A 472 2.30 17.12 7.70
CA GLY A 472 3.35 17.84 7.00
C GLY A 472 2.87 19.07 6.27
N ASN A 473 3.64 19.55 5.29
CA ASN A 473 3.11 20.39 4.22
C ASN A 473 3.60 19.76 2.94
N ASP A 474 2.76 18.93 2.37
CA ASP A 474 3.17 17.87 1.48
C ASP A 474 2.80 18.20 0.05
N ARG A 475 3.55 17.58 -0.86
CA ARG A 475 3.34 17.80 -2.28
C ARG A 475 3.22 16.49 -3.02
N TYR A 476 2.05 16.32 -3.61
CA TYR A 476 1.70 15.15 -4.38
C TYR A 476 1.64 15.48 -5.87
N VAL A 477 2.48 14.82 -6.67
CA VAL A 477 2.48 14.94 -8.13
C VAL A 477 2.38 13.57 -8.77
N SER A 478 1.36 13.39 -9.60
CA SER A 478 1.14 12.14 -10.32
C SER A 478 0.40 12.32 -11.64
N GLY A 479 0.38 11.27 -12.46
CA GLY A 479 -0.33 11.21 -13.72
C GLY A 479 -1.76 10.69 -13.56
N ASN A 480 -2.06 9.60 -14.26
CA ASN A 480 -3.36 8.95 -14.20
C ASN A 480 -3.36 7.77 -13.22
N TRP A 481 -4.54 7.39 -12.72
CA TRP A 481 -4.75 6.27 -11.81
C TRP A 481 -3.93 6.43 -10.52
N SER A 482 -4.24 7.48 -9.77
CA SER A 482 -3.45 7.87 -8.59
C SER A 482 -4.27 8.48 -7.46
N LEU A 483 -3.63 8.79 -6.33
CA LEU A 483 -4.21 9.55 -5.21
C LEU A 483 -5.51 8.92 -4.71
N GLY A 484 -5.41 7.71 -4.16
CA GLY A 484 -6.55 7.02 -3.56
C GLY A 484 -7.55 6.48 -4.58
N THR A 485 -7.07 6.01 -5.74
CA THR A 485 -7.95 5.54 -6.82
C THR A 485 -8.18 4.04 -6.77
N GLY A 486 -9.43 3.61 -6.91
CA GLY A 486 -9.83 2.20 -7.05
C GLY A 486 -9.99 1.75 -8.51
N TYR A 487 -9.72 0.47 -8.77
CA TYR A 487 -9.99 -0.18 -10.06
C TYR A 487 -10.36 -1.65 -9.88
N TRP A 488 -11.44 -2.11 -10.52
CA TRP A 488 -11.86 -3.52 -10.59
C TRP A 488 -11.88 -4.26 -9.24
N PHE A 489 -12.87 -3.97 -8.39
CA PHE A 489 -12.99 -4.51 -7.02
C PHE A 489 -11.81 -4.19 -6.08
N GLY A 490 -10.93 -3.27 -6.47
CA GLY A 490 -9.88 -2.75 -5.60
C GLY A 490 -10.37 -1.62 -4.69
N THR A 491 -9.62 -1.38 -3.61
CA THR A 491 -9.79 -0.25 -2.68
C THR A 491 -8.54 0.60 -2.71
N GLY A 492 -8.63 1.83 -3.21
CA GLY A 492 -7.55 2.81 -3.15
C GLY A 492 -7.82 3.88 -2.09
N ILE A 493 -6.81 4.22 -1.29
CA ILE A 493 -6.90 5.21 -0.21
C ILE A 493 -5.67 6.11 -0.21
N LEU A 494 -5.90 7.42 -0.28
CA LEU A 494 -4.96 8.43 0.19
C LEU A 494 -5.52 9.02 1.49
N TYR A 495 -4.68 9.09 2.51
CA TYR A 495 -4.98 9.80 3.75
C TYR A 495 -3.85 10.79 4.02
N ASP A 496 -4.21 12.04 4.28
CA ASP A 496 -3.35 13.09 4.78
C ASP A 496 -3.93 13.59 6.12
N GLY A 497 -3.10 13.57 7.16
CA GLY A 497 -3.51 13.97 8.50
C GLY A 497 -3.53 15.48 8.72
N GLY A 498 -3.01 16.25 7.78
CA GLY A 498 -3.19 17.69 7.65
C GLY A 498 -1.88 18.42 7.38
N GLY A 499 -2.02 19.63 6.86
CA GLY A 499 -0.89 20.38 6.33
C GLY A 499 -1.31 21.64 5.59
N ASN A 500 -0.53 22.06 4.61
CA ASN A 500 -1.02 22.96 3.56
C ASN A 500 -0.48 22.39 2.25
N ASP A 501 -1.27 21.51 1.67
CA ASP A 501 -0.80 20.47 0.79
C ASP A 501 -1.11 20.81 -0.67
N HIS A 502 -0.30 20.27 -1.58
CA HIS A 502 -0.48 20.49 -3.01
C HIS A 502 -0.67 19.17 -3.76
N TYR A 503 -1.91 18.87 -4.10
CA TYR A 503 -2.31 17.75 -4.93
C TYR A 503 -2.37 18.15 -6.41
N ARG A 504 -1.43 17.64 -7.21
CA ARG A 504 -1.34 17.93 -8.65
C ARG A 504 -1.36 16.67 -9.51
N SER A 505 -2.47 16.40 -10.17
CA SER A 505 -2.68 15.16 -10.93
C SER A 505 -3.49 15.35 -12.23
N CYS A 506 -3.75 14.26 -12.97
CA CYS A 506 -4.36 14.34 -14.30
C CYS A 506 -5.73 13.65 -14.42
N TYR A 507 -5.82 12.32 -14.42
CA TYR A 507 -7.06 11.62 -14.77
C TYR A 507 -7.27 10.38 -13.92
N PHE A 508 -8.50 10.08 -13.48
CA PHE A 508 -8.75 9.02 -12.49
C PHE A 508 -7.85 9.20 -11.27
N THR A 509 -8.15 10.25 -10.51
CA THR A 509 -7.29 10.70 -9.42
C THR A 509 -8.06 11.36 -8.28
N GLN A 510 -7.48 11.47 -7.10
CA GLN A 510 -8.03 12.15 -5.93
C GLN A 510 -9.37 11.54 -5.49
N GLY A 511 -9.31 10.32 -4.95
CA GLY A 511 -10.48 9.61 -4.43
C GLY A 511 -11.44 9.15 -5.51
N SER A 512 -10.93 8.71 -6.66
CA SER A 512 -11.74 8.31 -7.82
C SER A 512 -11.77 6.80 -8.05
N GLY A 513 -12.53 6.32 -9.03
CA GLY A 513 -12.34 4.94 -9.47
C GLY A 513 -13.18 4.51 -10.66
N ALA A 514 -12.86 3.30 -11.13
CA ALA A 514 -13.58 2.64 -12.21
C ALA A 514 -13.82 1.15 -11.94
N HIS A 515 -15.04 0.70 -12.24
CA HIS A 515 -15.45 -0.70 -12.26
C HIS A 515 -15.51 -1.37 -10.88
N PHE A 516 -16.66 -1.23 -10.21
CA PHE A 516 -17.03 -1.97 -9.00
C PHE A 516 -16.03 -1.81 -7.85
N CYS A 517 -15.41 -0.65 -7.72
CA CYS A 517 -14.28 -0.41 -6.82
C CYS A 517 -14.61 0.64 -5.75
N ILE A 518 -13.67 0.85 -4.84
CA ILE A 518 -13.70 1.91 -3.83
C ILE A 518 -12.47 2.81 -4.03
N GLY A 519 -12.68 4.11 -4.15
CA GLY A 519 -11.61 5.11 -4.13
C GLY A 519 -11.86 6.17 -3.06
N ALA A 520 -10.83 6.53 -2.30
CA ALA A 520 -10.92 7.50 -1.22
C ALA A 520 -9.71 8.43 -1.15
N LEU A 521 -9.95 9.73 -1.03
CA LEU A 521 -8.99 10.71 -0.55
C LEU A 521 -9.58 11.38 0.68
N ILE A 522 -8.81 11.43 1.77
CA ILE A 522 -9.20 12.02 3.04
C ILE A 522 -8.06 12.94 3.47
N ASP A 523 -8.34 14.24 3.46
CA ASP A 523 -7.51 15.29 4.05
C ASP A 523 -8.21 15.77 5.32
N GLU A 524 -7.52 15.80 6.45
CA GLU A 524 -8.15 16.14 7.73
C GLU A 524 -8.17 17.65 8.05
N ASN A 525 -7.34 18.49 7.41
CA ASN A 525 -7.33 19.95 7.53
C ASN A 525 -6.13 20.57 6.80
N GLY A 526 -6.29 21.77 6.25
CA GLY A 526 -5.16 22.55 5.77
C GLY A 526 -5.53 23.87 5.12
N ASN A 527 -4.70 24.39 4.21
CA ASN A 527 -5.13 25.36 3.20
C ASN A 527 -4.57 24.89 1.88
N ASP A 528 -5.30 23.97 1.29
CA ASP A 528 -4.81 23.01 0.35
C ASP A 528 -5.09 23.46 -1.08
N LYS A 529 -4.31 22.89 -1.98
CA LYS A 529 -4.41 23.18 -3.40
C LYS A 529 -4.60 21.89 -4.15
N HIS A 530 -5.74 21.79 -4.81
CA HIS A 530 -6.04 20.72 -5.75
C HIS A 530 -5.94 21.24 -7.18
N GLU A 531 -5.08 20.64 -8.00
CA GLU A 531 -4.79 21.11 -9.35
C GLU A 531 -4.79 19.97 -10.38
N LEU A 532 -5.66 20.09 -11.37
CA LEU A 532 -5.69 19.21 -12.53
C LEU A 532 -4.96 19.82 -13.73
N PHE A 533 -4.07 19.06 -14.39
CA PHE A 533 -3.27 19.54 -15.53
C PHE A 533 -3.56 18.81 -16.86
N GLU A 534 -3.09 19.34 -18.00
CA GLU A 534 -3.28 18.72 -19.34
C GLU A 534 -4.75 18.43 -19.72
N THR A 535 -5.11 17.25 -20.25
CA THR A 535 -6.49 16.88 -20.67
C THR A 535 -7.35 16.32 -19.52
N ALA A 536 -6.99 16.65 -18.28
CA ALA A 536 -7.52 16.11 -17.03
C ALA A 536 -9.05 16.06 -16.86
N GLY A 537 -9.47 15.18 -15.96
CA GLY A 537 -10.85 14.98 -15.48
C GLY A 537 -10.96 13.72 -14.63
N ALA A 538 -12.17 13.28 -14.30
CA ALA A 538 -12.44 12.07 -13.52
C ALA A 538 -11.72 12.12 -12.16
N ALA A 539 -12.01 13.17 -11.37
CA ALA A 539 -11.27 13.45 -10.15
C ALA A 539 -12.12 14.04 -9.02
N LEU A 540 -11.56 14.05 -7.80
CA LEU A 540 -12.14 14.62 -6.58
C LEU A 540 -13.48 13.94 -6.26
N GLY A 541 -13.43 12.66 -5.91
CA GLY A 541 -14.64 11.88 -5.68
C GLY A 541 -15.40 11.64 -6.99
N PHE A 542 -14.74 11.06 -7.99
CA PHE A 542 -15.38 10.66 -9.26
C PHE A 542 -15.59 9.14 -9.33
N GLY A 543 -16.81 8.70 -9.60
CA GLY A 543 -17.14 7.29 -9.75
C GLY A 543 -17.56 6.91 -11.16
N TRP A 544 -16.93 5.88 -11.73
CA TRP A 544 -17.34 5.25 -12.99
C TRP A 544 -17.66 3.77 -12.80
N ASP A 545 -18.81 3.33 -13.30
CA ASP A 545 -19.21 1.92 -13.36
C ASP A 545 -19.28 1.24 -11.99
N TRP A 546 -20.32 1.54 -11.22
CA TRP A 546 -20.55 1.01 -9.87
C TRP A 546 -19.43 1.32 -8.88
N THR A 547 -18.75 2.45 -9.02
CA THR A 547 -17.70 2.84 -8.09
C THR A 547 -18.28 3.57 -6.88
N PHE A 548 -17.76 3.30 -5.68
CA PHE A 548 -17.87 4.23 -4.56
C PHE A 548 -16.64 5.14 -4.54
N ALA A 549 -16.84 6.44 -4.75
CA ALA A 549 -15.80 7.44 -4.76
C ALA A 549 -16.03 8.41 -3.60
N TYR A 550 -15.01 8.62 -2.77
CA TYR A 550 -15.08 9.40 -1.55
C TYR A 550 -13.95 10.43 -1.54
N PHE A 551 -14.30 11.69 -1.46
CA PHE A 551 -13.37 12.78 -1.23
C PHE A 551 -13.85 13.53 0.01
N TYR A 552 -12.97 13.69 0.98
CA TYR A 552 -13.20 14.45 2.18
C TYR A 552 -12.03 15.38 2.42
N ASP A 553 -12.35 16.64 2.66
CA ASP A 553 -11.46 17.66 3.18
C ASP A 553 -12.05 18.17 4.49
N GLY A 554 -11.21 18.23 5.53
CA GLY A 554 -11.58 18.59 6.89
C GLY A 554 -11.71 20.09 7.14
N GLY A 555 -11.41 20.92 6.15
CA GLY A 555 -11.59 22.35 6.14
C GLY A 555 -10.29 23.12 5.97
N GLY A 556 -10.42 24.40 5.65
CA GLY A 556 -9.28 25.18 5.21
C GLY A 556 -9.68 26.42 4.44
N ASN A 557 -8.79 27.01 3.67
CA ASN A 557 -9.23 27.97 2.63
C ASN A 557 -8.65 27.48 1.32
N ASP A 558 -9.38 26.57 0.71
CA ASP A 558 -8.85 25.61 -0.23
C ASP A 558 -9.09 26.06 -1.66
N LYS A 559 -8.22 25.59 -2.55
CA LYS A 559 -8.22 25.99 -3.95
C LYS A 559 -8.36 24.79 -4.84
N TYR A 560 -9.54 24.68 -5.43
CA TYR A 560 -9.91 23.63 -6.37
C TYR A 560 -9.81 24.12 -7.80
N ASN A 561 -8.70 23.84 -8.49
CA ASN A 561 -8.49 24.16 -9.91
C ASN A 561 -8.74 22.95 -10.82
N MET A 562 -10.00 22.80 -11.23
CA MET A 562 -10.56 21.62 -11.85
C MET A 562 -10.89 21.81 -13.33
N LYS A 563 -10.95 20.68 -14.04
CA LYS A 563 -11.29 20.64 -15.48
C LYS A 563 -12.68 20.07 -15.69
N LYS A 564 -12.81 18.98 -16.45
CA LYS A 564 -14.10 18.33 -16.78
C LYS A 564 -14.36 17.15 -15.84
N ILE A 565 -15.64 16.77 -15.66
CA ILE A 565 -16.06 15.54 -14.96
C ILE A 565 -15.35 15.35 -13.61
N SER A 566 -15.45 16.37 -12.74
CA SER A 566 -14.76 16.41 -11.45
C SER A 566 -15.68 16.91 -10.34
N ILE A 567 -15.30 16.62 -9.10
CA ILE A 567 -15.97 17.05 -7.86
C ILE A 567 -17.34 16.38 -7.67
N GLY A 568 -17.34 15.24 -6.98
CA GLY A 568 -18.55 14.54 -6.55
C GLY A 568 -19.40 14.03 -7.70
N VAL A 569 -18.78 13.61 -8.81
CA VAL A 569 -19.48 13.21 -10.03
C VAL A 569 -19.64 11.69 -10.10
N ALA A 570 -20.87 11.23 -10.33
CA ALA A 570 -21.18 9.82 -10.52
C ALA A 570 -21.63 9.51 -11.95
N GLU A 571 -20.95 8.55 -12.57
CA GLU A 571 -21.33 8.01 -13.86
C GLU A 571 -21.48 6.48 -13.81
N ILE A 572 -22.41 5.94 -14.59
CA ILE A 572 -22.61 4.48 -14.70
C ILE A 572 -22.91 3.82 -13.35
N ARG A 573 -23.98 4.28 -12.71
CA ARG A 573 -24.48 3.68 -11.46
C ARG A 573 -23.45 3.69 -10.33
N SER A 574 -22.72 4.80 -10.21
CA SER A 574 -21.72 5.02 -9.18
C SER A 574 -22.27 5.88 -8.05
N ILE A 575 -21.56 5.93 -6.94
CA ILE A 575 -21.87 6.77 -5.79
C ILE A 575 -20.62 7.59 -5.49
N ALA A 576 -20.73 8.90 -5.64
CA ALA A 576 -19.63 9.84 -5.59
C ALA A 576 -19.94 10.92 -4.56
N LEU A 577 -19.13 11.01 -3.52
CA LEU A 577 -19.27 11.98 -2.45
C LEU A 577 -18.02 12.86 -2.43
N PHE A 578 -18.23 14.16 -2.58
CA PHE A 578 -17.26 15.19 -2.26
C PHE A 578 -17.78 15.97 -1.06
N ILE A 579 -16.96 16.09 -0.02
CA ILE A 579 -17.29 16.75 1.23
C ILE A 579 -16.15 17.70 1.58
N GLU A 580 -16.46 18.98 1.57
CA GLU A 580 -15.66 20.06 2.13
C GLU A 580 -16.29 20.45 3.47
N ALA A 581 -15.57 20.23 4.57
CA ALA A 581 -16.10 20.47 5.92
C ALA A 581 -16.11 21.97 6.28
N GLY A 582 -15.30 22.79 5.60
CA GLY A 582 -15.57 24.21 5.40
C GLY A 582 -14.37 25.17 5.55
N GLY A 583 -14.63 26.41 5.20
CA GLY A 583 -13.77 27.59 5.26
C GLY A 583 -13.97 28.43 4.00
N ASP A 584 -13.14 29.43 3.67
CA ASP A 584 -13.44 30.31 2.52
C ASP A 584 -12.80 29.79 1.22
N ASP A 585 -13.55 28.97 0.47
CA ASP A 585 -13.00 28.15 -0.62
C ASP A 585 -13.13 28.76 -2.02
N GLU A 586 -12.23 28.35 -2.93
CA GLU A 586 -12.26 28.76 -4.33
C GLU A 586 -12.35 27.58 -5.30
N TYR A 587 -13.52 27.46 -5.95
CA TYR A 587 -13.81 26.48 -6.99
C TYR A 587 -13.65 27.08 -8.38
N ARG A 588 -12.53 26.78 -9.03
CA ARG A 588 -12.27 27.07 -10.44
C ARG A 588 -12.57 25.83 -11.28
N ILE A 589 -13.71 25.84 -11.95
CA ILE A 589 -14.23 24.71 -12.72
C ILE A 589 -14.50 25.08 -14.18
N SER A 590 -14.55 24.06 -15.04
CA SER A 590 -15.02 24.18 -16.43
C SER A 590 -16.50 24.61 -16.49
N ASP A 591 -16.83 25.47 -17.45
CA ASP A 591 -18.21 25.88 -17.75
C ASP A 591 -19.01 24.78 -18.48
N HIS A 592 -18.36 23.72 -18.93
CA HIS A 592 -18.95 22.56 -19.60
C HIS A 592 -18.60 21.24 -18.92
N GLY A 593 -19.45 20.21 -19.11
CA GLY A 593 -19.27 18.85 -18.55
C GLY A 593 -20.06 18.62 -17.25
N LEU A 594 -19.95 17.44 -16.65
CA LEU A 594 -20.51 17.15 -15.32
C LEU A 594 -19.55 17.67 -14.24
N ARG A 595 -20.10 18.26 -13.16
CA ARG A 595 -19.32 18.80 -12.03
C ARG A 595 -20.20 19.10 -10.82
N LEU A 596 -19.57 19.19 -9.65
CA LEU A 596 -20.19 19.66 -8.39
C LEU A 596 -21.47 18.90 -8.06
N GLY A 597 -21.31 17.59 -7.82
CA GLY A 597 -22.41 16.72 -7.42
C GLY A 597 -23.28 16.22 -8.58
N ALA A 598 -22.73 16.14 -9.79
CA ALA A 598 -23.52 15.80 -10.97
C ALA A 598 -23.57 14.30 -11.29
N CYS A 599 -24.64 13.87 -11.96
CA CYS A 599 -24.77 12.52 -12.52
C CYS A 599 -24.96 12.52 -14.03
N ASP A 600 -24.52 11.45 -14.70
CA ASP A 600 -24.88 11.20 -16.10
C ASP A 600 -26.34 10.76 -16.27
N LYS A 601 -26.83 10.85 -17.51
CA LYS A 601 -28.14 10.33 -17.92
C LYS A 601 -27.95 9.27 -19.00
N ARG A 602 -28.48 8.06 -18.77
CA ARG A 602 -28.50 6.97 -19.76
C ARG A 602 -29.87 6.33 -19.84
N ASN A 603 -30.30 5.94 -21.04
CA ASN A 603 -31.60 5.31 -21.26
C ASN A 603 -31.81 4.05 -20.41
N SER A 604 -30.74 3.28 -20.17
CA SER A 604 -30.77 2.06 -19.35
C SER A 604 -31.14 2.29 -17.88
N TYR A 605 -31.13 3.54 -17.40
CA TYR A 605 -31.55 3.87 -16.05
C TYR A 605 -33.07 4.00 -15.92
N TYR A 606 -33.73 4.33 -17.02
CA TYR A 606 -35.17 4.61 -17.08
C TYR A 606 -35.94 3.47 -17.74
N GLU A 607 -35.28 2.71 -18.60
CA GLU A 607 -35.87 1.56 -19.30
C GLU A 607 -35.04 0.31 -19.06
N PRO A 608 -35.59 -0.75 -18.47
CA PRO A 608 -34.84 -1.97 -18.21
C PRO A 608 -34.50 -2.69 -19.51
N SER A 609 -33.22 -3.05 -19.65
CA SER A 609 -32.79 -3.94 -20.72
C SER A 609 -33.51 -5.28 -20.64
N LYS A 610 -33.98 -5.77 -21.79
CA LYS A 610 -34.66 -7.08 -21.90
C LYS A 610 -33.78 -8.28 -21.52
N ILE A 611 -32.46 -8.10 -21.50
CA ILE A 611 -31.50 -9.20 -21.30
C ILE A 611 -30.51 -8.96 -20.15
N SER A 612 -30.40 -7.73 -19.64
CA SER A 612 -29.39 -7.35 -18.62
C SER A 612 -29.86 -6.13 -17.81
N PRO A 613 -30.87 -6.29 -16.93
CA PRO A 613 -31.58 -5.16 -16.34
C PRO A 613 -30.85 -4.53 -15.13
N TYR A 614 -29.66 -4.98 -14.74
CA TYR A 614 -29.01 -4.48 -13.51
C TYR A 614 -28.73 -2.97 -13.54
N HIS A 615 -28.45 -2.38 -14.71
CA HIS A 615 -28.36 -0.93 -14.89
C HIS A 615 -29.66 -0.21 -14.53
N PHE A 616 -30.82 -0.83 -14.65
CA PHE A 616 -32.09 -0.20 -14.26
C PHE A 616 -32.27 -0.16 -12.74
N TYR A 617 -31.77 -1.19 -12.04
CA TYR A 617 -31.91 -1.31 -10.58
C TYR A 617 -30.79 -0.64 -9.78
N GLY A 618 -29.67 -0.31 -10.41
CA GLY A 618 -28.54 0.35 -9.76
C GLY A 618 -28.84 1.76 -9.25
N LYS A 619 -28.02 2.22 -8.32
CA LYS A 619 -28.05 3.58 -7.76
C LYS A 619 -27.00 4.43 -8.47
N ASN A 620 -27.30 5.69 -8.75
CA ASN A 620 -26.36 6.65 -9.32
C ASN A 620 -26.49 7.96 -8.53
N TYR A 621 -25.54 8.24 -7.64
CA TYR A 621 -25.60 9.37 -6.72
C TYR A 621 -24.34 10.22 -6.82
N GLY A 622 -24.49 11.47 -7.25
CA GLY A 622 -23.42 12.47 -7.28
C GLY A 622 -23.72 13.50 -6.20
N VAL A 623 -22.76 13.74 -5.31
CA VAL A 623 -22.96 14.61 -4.16
C VAL A 623 -21.76 15.54 -4.01
N PHE A 624 -22.05 16.82 -3.94
CA PHE A 624 -21.13 17.87 -3.51
C PHE A 624 -21.69 18.52 -2.25
N LEU A 625 -20.92 18.50 -1.17
CA LEU A 625 -21.23 19.20 0.07
C LEU A 625 -20.07 20.14 0.39
N ASP A 626 -20.39 21.42 0.48
CA ASP A 626 -19.57 22.43 1.12
C ASP A 626 -20.35 22.92 2.35
N LEU A 627 -19.77 22.69 3.52
CA LEU A 627 -20.47 22.75 4.80
C LEU A 627 -20.19 24.02 5.61
N GLY A 628 -19.43 24.98 5.10
CA GLY A 628 -19.18 26.24 5.79
C GLY A 628 -18.27 27.13 4.99
N GLY A 629 -18.49 28.45 4.98
CA GLY A 629 -17.61 29.31 4.20
C GLY A 629 -18.24 30.54 3.57
N ASN A 630 -17.39 31.35 2.94
CA ASN A 630 -17.77 32.35 1.97
C ASN A 630 -17.17 32.06 0.58
N ASP A 631 -17.76 31.09 -0.10
CA ASP A 631 -17.10 30.41 -1.20
C ASP A 631 -17.25 31.12 -2.54
N LYS A 632 -16.28 30.88 -3.41
CA LYS A 632 -16.19 31.50 -4.74
C LYS A 632 -16.22 30.43 -5.82
N TYR A 633 -17.14 30.63 -6.76
CA TYR A 633 -17.32 29.76 -7.91
C TYR A 633 -16.99 30.52 -9.20
N SER A 634 -16.18 29.93 -10.08
CA SER A 634 -15.83 30.54 -11.37
C SER A 634 -16.96 30.53 -12.40
N VAL A 635 -18.08 29.85 -12.11
CA VAL A 635 -19.22 29.67 -13.03
C VAL A 635 -20.51 30.12 -12.34
N GLU A 636 -21.24 31.06 -12.95
CA GLU A 636 -22.39 31.76 -12.34
C GLU A 636 -23.56 30.86 -11.88
N PHE A 637 -23.68 29.65 -12.41
CA PHE A 637 -24.72 28.71 -12.02
C PHE A 637 -24.56 28.24 -10.56
N PHE A 638 -23.32 28.07 -10.11
CA PHE A 638 -22.97 27.64 -8.76
C PHE A 638 -22.72 28.87 -7.89
N LYS A 639 -23.21 28.84 -6.66
CA LYS A 639 -23.15 30.01 -5.77
C LYS A 639 -23.08 29.56 -4.33
N ASN A 640 -22.32 30.33 -3.56
CA ASN A 640 -22.33 30.27 -2.10
C ASN A 640 -23.75 30.38 -1.54
N ASN A 641 -24.03 29.60 -0.49
CA ASN A 641 -25.30 29.49 0.21
C ASN A 641 -26.45 29.07 -0.72
N LYS A 642 -26.19 28.13 -1.62
CA LYS A 642 -27.19 27.58 -2.53
C LYS A 642 -27.16 26.07 -2.60
N LYS A 643 -28.28 25.58 -3.11
CA LYS A 643 -28.52 24.19 -3.41
C LYS A 643 -28.88 24.07 -4.89
N TRP A 644 -28.31 23.09 -5.56
CA TRP A 644 -28.60 22.80 -6.97
C TRP A 644 -28.69 21.29 -7.23
N TYR A 645 -29.24 20.95 -8.39
CA TYR A 645 -29.46 19.57 -8.80
C TYR A 645 -29.02 19.36 -10.24
N GLN A 646 -28.25 18.29 -10.47
CA GLN A 646 -27.78 17.88 -11.80
C GLN A 646 -27.71 16.34 -11.85
N PRO A 647 -28.74 15.63 -12.32
CA PRO A 647 -29.89 16.10 -13.09
C PRO A 647 -30.96 16.80 -12.24
N GLU A 648 -32.00 17.30 -12.90
CA GLU A 648 -33.15 17.93 -12.24
C GLU A 648 -33.79 16.98 -11.21
N ASN A 649 -34.14 17.50 -10.03
CA ASN A 649 -34.79 16.72 -8.98
C ASN A 649 -36.28 16.51 -9.26
N ASP A 650 -36.59 15.68 -10.26
CA ASP A 650 -37.95 15.32 -10.65
C ASP A 650 -38.27 13.84 -10.37
N LEU A 651 -39.56 13.48 -10.45
CA LEU A 651 -40.02 12.12 -10.20
C LEU A 651 -39.41 11.08 -11.14
N VAL A 652 -38.95 11.48 -12.34
CA VAL A 652 -38.36 10.55 -13.32
C VAL A 652 -36.95 10.14 -12.85
N ASN A 653 -36.13 11.12 -12.47
CA ASN A 653 -34.77 10.89 -11.98
C ASN A 653 -34.76 10.21 -10.60
N ILE A 654 -35.66 10.63 -9.69
CA ILE A 654 -35.80 9.98 -8.37
C ILE A 654 -36.16 8.49 -8.51
N ARG A 655 -37.15 8.15 -9.35
CA ARG A 655 -37.55 6.75 -9.58
C ARG A 655 -36.47 5.93 -10.26
N ALA A 656 -35.63 6.57 -11.06
CA ALA A 656 -34.49 5.93 -11.69
C ALA A 656 -33.29 5.74 -10.76
N ASN A 657 -33.38 6.16 -9.48
CA ASN A 657 -32.24 6.25 -8.55
C ASN A 657 -31.06 7.03 -9.16
N ASN A 658 -31.34 8.14 -9.85
CA ASN A 658 -30.34 9.00 -10.47
C ASN A 658 -30.40 10.40 -9.83
N ILE A 659 -29.68 10.60 -8.74
CA ILE A 659 -29.77 11.80 -7.90
C ILE A 659 -28.42 12.50 -7.89
N GLY A 660 -28.36 13.69 -8.47
CA GLY A 660 -27.19 14.56 -8.39
C GLY A 660 -27.53 15.84 -7.64
N ILE A 661 -26.78 16.15 -6.60
CA ILE A 661 -27.03 17.28 -5.70
C ILE A 661 -25.74 17.98 -5.32
N GLY A 662 -25.75 19.31 -5.35
CA GLY A 662 -24.76 20.13 -4.68
C GLY A 662 -25.39 21.02 -3.63
N ILE A 663 -24.74 21.13 -2.49
CA ILE A 663 -25.12 21.96 -1.35
C ILE A 663 -23.91 22.75 -0.93
N ASP A 664 -24.08 24.06 -0.83
CA ASP A 664 -23.17 24.98 -0.18
C ASP A 664 -23.96 25.73 0.90
N THR A 665 -23.40 25.79 2.11
CA THR A 665 -24.04 26.41 3.27
C THR A 665 -23.04 27.14 4.15
N ALA A 666 -23.36 28.37 4.58
CA ALA A 666 -22.55 29.11 5.55
C ALA A 666 -22.64 28.58 6.99
N LEU A 667 -23.51 27.59 7.25
CA LEU A 667 -23.67 26.98 8.57
C LEU A 667 -22.87 25.68 8.62
N THR A 668 -21.77 25.69 9.39
CA THR A 668 -21.20 24.46 9.94
C THR A 668 -22.34 23.71 10.64
N PRO A 669 -22.65 22.46 10.27
CA PRO A 669 -23.66 21.68 10.95
C PRO A 669 -23.37 21.68 12.45
N SER A 670 -24.31 22.17 13.26
CA SER A 670 -24.19 22.06 14.72
C SER A 670 -24.02 20.58 15.08
N PRO A 671 -23.03 20.23 15.91
CA PRO A 671 -22.70 18.83 16.23
C PRO A 671 -23.84 18.04 16.89
#